data_AF-A0A397NFY8-F1
#
_entry.id   AF-A0A397NFY8-F1
#
_cell.length_a   1.000
_cell.length_b   1.000
_cell.length_c   1.000
_cell.angle_alpha   90.00
_cell.angle_beta   90.00
_cell.angle_gamma   90.00
#
_symmetry.space_group_name_H-M   'P 1'
#
loop_
_entity.id
_entity.type
_entity.pdbx_description
1 polymer ?
#
loop_
_entity_poly.entity_id
_entity_poly.type
_entity_poly.pdbx_seq_one_letter_code
_entity_poly.pdbx_strand_id
1 'polypeptide(L)'
;MQDVSPHQCKVVSERNWSLSTFMEFYERVLSPRIFGPYGQLLAREIAADTRAAPGATDILEVACGTGVITAQLYQDLAKPLGLRLVATDLSAIAVHMARNVLSAELQRDVPLISDVDMAELPFADNSFDIIACGFGLMFPPDKARVAREFRRVLRPGGRVYATAFHYNQLFELARQQSQKHFGMPSRLMDAALSLTDPSPITRAFATEGLDRGEGACAALHPLVFSLGEAGAREFLFNACILLEEFNQCDTPSREHYLDAMLDALHEEVPDQRYRVEAWLIRGVAGATGAALPTVVPPADFRPLLEFRNLSRLPSPPCPAGSPAPSCALGMAAFHEAKAQFLADHPGYPEHLVEAMRQREYARLDEQQVTYLDHVGGTLPPDSLLEQDYQALKRTILGNPHSGSKASHAAFRKACDEIYAFFGCTPEEYEIIFTANASSAIRLVAESFPFQQGSQLLLTKDNHTSVHGLREYATSKGATVKYIPLDDDLRLHDALMERALQRLQPGATHLLAFPAQSNATGVRHDLAWIARAQQQGASVLCDAAAWVPQSRLDCTIHRPDFVVASFYKIFGYPTGAGCLLARRAALDMLKPTSFAGGGVCYYSGPWSPTDRLLYRDAGQRFEVGTPNYAAFPAIARGFEFIAAMGGVEAVAQRSSALAAWMDARLSSLRHRIKGDRPLCRVYGPPPTLRGATLMLNFFDCYGSIMPHARIKRAADRFGITLRNGCFCNLGAVQQATYATAGAEHCELDKTGKILDCKAFDEKILEKGDCGAVRISFGLGSNFADAYCFYLFARCLLDADVSGLEGLAEDAAAAKVETLIPGPLPA
;
A
#
# COMPACT_ATOMS: atom_id res chain seq x y z
N MET A 1 31.52 15.84 -36.85
CA MET A 1 31.49 17.13 -36.13
C MET A 1 30.60 18.07 -36.92
N GLN A 2 29.31 18.12 -36.58
CA GLN A 2 28.40 19.19 -37.00
C GLN A 2 27.75 19.73 -35.73
N ASP A 3 27.71 21.04 -35.63
CA ASP A 3 27.31 21.88 -34.50
C ASP A 3 25.98 21.44 -33.89
N VAL A 4 26.02 20.93 -32.65
CA VAL A 4 24.84 20.84 -31.78
C VAL A 4 24.85 22.12 -30.94
N SER A 5 23.93 23.04 -31.25
CA SER A 5 23.75 24.26 -30.45
C SER A 5 23.63 23.91 -28.97
N PRO A 6 24.27 24.64 -28.04
CA PRO A 6 24.08 24.41 -26.62
C PRO A 6 22.65 24.81 -26.27
N HIS A 7 21.75 23.84 -26.17
CA HIS A 7 20.44 24.07 -25.57
C HIS A 7 20.69 24.60 -24.16
N GLN A 8 20.34 25.87 -23.96
CA GLN A 8 20.35 26.52 -22.65
C GLN A 8 19.68 25.60 -21.63
N CYS A 9 20.42 25.33 -20.56
CA CYS A 9 20.01 24.53 -19.42
C CYS A 9 18.64 25.01 -18.91
N LYS A 10 17.58 24.26 -19.19
CA LYS A 10 16.39 24.32 -18.34
C LYS A 10 16.78 23.59 -17.06
N VAL A 11 17.32 24.34 -16.09
CA VAL A 11 17.30 23.90 -14.68
C VAL A 11 15.88 23.41 -14.42
N VAL A 12 15.73 22.15 -14.02
CA VAL A 12 14.42 21.55 -13.75
C VAL A 12 13.81 22.35 -12.60
N SER A 13 13.02 23.36 -12.93
CA SER A 13 12.27 24.14 -11.95
C SER A 13 11.29 23.20 -11.26
N GLU A 14 11.07 23.42 -9.96
CA GLU A 14 10.21 22.62 -9.06
C GLU A 14 8.83 22.24 -9.63
N ARG A 15 8.32 22.99 -10.62
CA ARG A 15 7.00 22.80 -11.23
C ARG A 15 6.93 21.79 -12.39
N ASN A 16 8.07 21.30 -12.91
CA ASN A 16 8.10 20.55 -14.19
C ASN A 16 8.83 19.19 -14.15
N TRP A 17 9.21 18.67 -12.98
CA TRP A 17 9.77 17.31 -12.92
C TRP A 17 8.69 16.29 -13.31
N SER A 18 9.01 15.48 -14.30
CA SER A 18 8.15 14.45 -14.90
C SER A 18 8.98 13.25 -15.35
N LEU A 19 8.33 12.12 -15.58
CA LEU A 19 8.99 10.94 -16.16
C LEU A 19 9.68 11.27 -17.49
N SER A 20 9.11 12.18 -18.30
CA SER A 20 9.74 12.66 -19.53
C SER A 20 11.04 13.42 -19.27
N THR A 21 11.09 14.31 -18.27
CA THR A 21 12.36 15.00 -17.93
C THR A 21 13.40 14.02 -17.36
N PHE A 22 12.98 13.00 -16.62
CA PHE A 22 13.88 11.95 -16.16
C PHE A 22 14.43 11.12 -17.32
N MET A 23 13.58 10.75 -18.29
CA MET A 23 14.00 10.03 -19.50
C MET A 23 14.90 10.87 -20.40
N GLU A 24 14.66 12.19 -20.52
CA GLU A 24 15.56 13.11 -21.25
C GLU A 24 16.94 13.19 -20.60
N PHE A 25 16.97 13.25 -19.27
CA PHE A 25 18.22 13.15 -18.49
C PHE A 25 18.91 11.80 -18.74
N TYR A 26 18.18 10.69 -18.59
CA TYR A 26 18.69 9.34 -18.80
C TYR A 26 19.33 9.21 -20.18
N GLU A 27 18.66 9.74 -21.21
CA GLU A 27 19.14 9.72 -22.59
C GLU A 27 20.39 10.58 -22.81
N ARG A 28 20.47 11.75 -22.19
CA ARG A 28 21.62 12.65 -22.37
C ARG A 28 22.85 12.24 -21.56
N VAL A 29 22.63 11.73 -20.35
CA VAL A 29 23.68 11.52 -19.36
C VAL A 29 24.16 10.07 -19.34
N LEU A 30 23.24 9.10 -19.26
CA LEU A 30 23.58 7.68 -19.06
C LEU A 30 23.64 6.90 -20.38
N SER A 31 22.71 7.11 -21.32
CA SER A 31 22.59 6.29 -22.53
C SER A 31 23.84 6.18 -23.39
N PRO A 32 24.53 7.26 -23.79
CA PRO A 32 25.70 7.17 -24.65
C PRO A 32 26.91 6.56 -23.94
N ARG A 33 26.94 6.65 -22.61
CA ARG A 33 28.11 6.31 -21.78
C ARG A 33 28.04 4.88 -21.22
N ILE A 34 26.85 4.35 -20.99
CA ILE A 34 26.62 3.02 -20.42
C ILE A 34 25.89 2.12 -21.42
N PHE A 35 24.68 2.50 -21.84
CA PHE A 35 23.81 1.62 -22.62
C PHE A 35 24.30 1.41 -24.06
N GLY A 36 24.92 2.42 -24.69
CA GLY A 36 25.55 2.29 -26.00
C GLY A 36 26.65 1.20 -26.02
N PRO A 37 27.68 1.29 -25.18
CA PRO A 37 28.73 0.26 -25.08
C PRO A 37 28.20 -1.16 -24.82
N TYR A 38 27.21 -1.32 -23.93
CA TYR A 38 26.61 -2.63 -23.67
C TYR A 38 25.68 -3.11 -24.81
N GLY A 39 25.06 -2.20 -25.56
CA GLY A 39 24.35 -2.53 -26.80
C GLY A 39 25.30 -3.09 -27.87
N GLN A 40 26.49 -2.51 -28.00
CA GLN A 40 27.54 -3.04 -28.88
C GLN A 40 28.07 -4.39 -28.42
N LEU A 41 28.12 -4.64 -27.10
CA LEU A 41 28.45 -5.96 -26.55
C LEU A 41 27.38 -6.98 -26.97
N LEU A 42 26.10 -6.68 -26.74
CA LEU A 42 24.99 -7.55 -27.13
C LEU A 42 25.01 -7.86 -28.63
N ALA A 43 25.12 -6.84 -29.49
CA ALA A 43 25.17 -7.04 -30.93
C ALA A 43 26.35 -7.94 -31.37
N ARG A 44 27.54 -7.74 -30.78
CA ARG A 44 28.73 -8.56 -31.05
C ARG A 44 28.55 -10.02 -30.65
N GLU A 45 28.03 -10.27 -29.46
CA GLU A 45 27.84 -11.62 -28.94
C GLU A 45 26.75 -12.38 -29.72
N ILE A 46 25.64 -11.70 -30.03
CA ILE A 46 24.57 -12.28 -30.85
C ILE A 46 25.08 -12.57 -32.27
N ALA A 47 25.85 -11.66 -32.88
CA ALA A 47 26.37 -11.84 -34.22
C ALA A 47 27.37 -13.01 -34.29
N ALA A 48 28.22 -13.18 -33.28
CA ALA A 48 29.15 -14.30 -33.19
C ALA A 48 28.40 -15.64 -33.18
N ASP A 49 27.38 -15.75 -32.32
CA ASP A 49 26.56 -16.95 -32.19
C ASP A 49 25.70 -17.24 -33.43
N THR A 50 25.11 -16.20 -34.04
CA THR A 50 24.28 -16.32 -35.25
C THR A 50 25.11 -16.74 -36.46
N ARG A 51 26.37 -16.29 -36.56
CA ARG A 51 27.29 -16.72 -37.62
C ARG A 51 27.76 -18.16 -37.41
N ALA A 52 27.90 -18.60 -36.16
CA ALA A 52 28.29 -19.97 -35.82
C ALA A 52 27.16 -20.99 -36.09
N ALA A 53 25.90 -20.58 -35.97
CA ALA A 53 24.73 -21.38 -36.28
C ALA A 53 23.74 -20.60 -37.18
N PRO A 54 23.98 -20.56 -38.51
CA PRO A 54 23.13 -19.82 -39.44
C PRO A 54 21.72 -20.40 -39.47
N GLY A 55 20.71 -19.52 -39.48
CA GLY A 55 19.30 -19.93 -39.53
C GLY A 55 18.34 -18.99 -38.81
N ALA A 56 18.86 -18.08 -37.97
CA ALA A 56 18.04 -17.03 -37.37
C ALA A 56 17.55 -16.04 -38.44
N THR A 57 16.31 -15.60 -38.27
CA THR A 57 15.60 -14.67 -39.16
C THR A 57 14.92 -13.55 -38.40
N ASP A 58 14.55 -13.79 -37.13
CA ASP A 58 13.77 -12.87 -36.31
C ASP A 58 14.44 -12.60 -34.96
N ILE A 59 14.57 -11.31 -34.61
CA ILE A 59 15.01 -10.85 -33.30
C ILE A 59 13.94 -9.95 -32.66
N LEU A 60 13.63 -10.25 -31.39
CA LEU A 60 12.78 -9.44 -30.52
C LEU A 60 13.66 -8.72 -29.51
N GLU A 61 13.70 -7.39 -29.56
CA GLU A 61 14.20 -6.58 -28.46
C GLU A 61 13.07 -6.27 -27.48
N VAL A 62 13.27 -6.60 -26.22
CA VAL A 62 12.32 -6.37 -25.12
C VAL A 62 12.91 -5.32 -24.18
N ALA A 63 12.07 -4.36 -23.76
CA ALA A 63 12.46 -3.16 -23.01
C ALA A 63 13.49 -2.30 -23.77
N CYS A 64 13.11 -1.84 -24.97
CA CYS A 64 14.00 -1.06 -25.83
C CYS A 64 14.32 0.36 -25.29
N GLY A 65 13.57 0.85 -24.29
CA GLY A 65 13.74 2.16 -23.69
C GLY A 65 13.67 3.28 -24.73
N THR A 66 14.65 4.19 -24.69
CA THR A 66 14.81 5.29 -25.65
C THR A 66 15.44 4.85 -26.97
N GLY A 67 15.68 3.55 -27.21
CA GLY A 67 16.13 3.02 -28.50
C GLY A 67 17.66 3.01 -28.72
N VAL A 68 18.47 3.36 -27.72
CA VAL A 68 19.95 3.38 -27.88
C VAL A 68 20.51 1.99 -28.20
N ILE A 69 20.00 0.95 -27.53
CA ILE A 69 20.41 -0.43 -27.79
C ILE A 69 19.80 -0.92 -29.12
N THR A 70 18.55 -0.56 -29.42
CA THR A 70 17.91 -0.79 -30.73
C THR A 70 18.78 -0.30 -31.88
N ALA A 71 19.36 0.91 -31.76
CA ALA A 71 20.25 1.46 -32.78
C ALA A 71 21.49 0.59 -33.02
N GLN A 72 22.12 0.08 -31.96
CA GLN A 72 23.28 -0.81 -32.07
C GLN A 72 22.88 -2.19 -32.63
N LEU A 73 21.78 -2.78 -32.15
CA LEU A 73 21.26 -4.05 -32.66
C LEU A 73 20.88 -3.96 -34.13
N TYR A 74 20.31 -2.84 -34.59
CA TYR A 74 19.99 -2.65 -36.00
C TYR A 74 21.25 -2.49 -36.86
N GLN A 75 22.16 -1.58 -36.50
CA GLN A 75 23.34 -1.23 -37.31
C GLN A 75 24.37 -2.37 -37.37
N ASP A 76 24.66 -3.00 -36.23
CA ASP A 76 25.79 -3.92 -36.10
C ASP A 76 25.39 -5.40 -36.26
N LEU A 77 24.09 -5.71 -36.17
CA LEU A 77 23.58 -7.08 -36.19
C LEU A 77 22.47 -7.29 -37.23
N ALA A 78 21.31 -6.65 -37.10
CA ALA A 78 20.14 -6.99 -37.89
C ALA A 78 20.30 -6.63 -39.37
N LYS A 79 20.74 -5.40 -39.67
CA LYS A 79 20.95 -4.94 -41.05
C LYS A 79 22.06 -5.72 -41.78
N PRO A 80 23.25 -5.96 -41.18
CA PRO A 80 24.30 -6.75 -41.84
C PRO A 80 23.94 -8.22 -42.08
N LEU A 81 23.09 -8.81 -41.23
CA LEU A 81 22.71 -10.23 -41.31
C LEU A 81 21.33 -10.46 -41.95
N GLY A 82 20.61 -9.40 -42.33
CA GLY A 82 19.27 -9.49 -42.92
C GLY A 82 18.19 -10.01 -41.94
N LEU A 83 18.35 -9.75 -40.64
CA LEU A 83 17.39 -10.17 -39.62
C LEU A 83 16.25 -9.16 -39.48
N ARG A 84 15.03 -9.64 -39.24
CA ARG A 84 13.89 -8.79 -38.87
C ARG A 84 13.97 -8.45 -37.39
N LEU A 85 14.16 -7.17 -37.07
CA LEU A 85 14.14 -6.65 -35.70
C LEU A 85 12.79 -6.04 -35.36
N VAL A 86 12.21 -6.48 -34.24
CA VAL A 86 11.04 -5.87 -33.60
C VAL A 86 11.46 -5.41 -32.22
N ALA A 87 11.09 -4.20 -31.83
CA ALA A 87 11.44 -3.63 -30.53
C ALA A 87 10.16 -3.24 -29.75
N THR A 88 10.10 -3.66 -28.49
CA THR A 88 8.94 -3.45 -27.62
C THR A 88 9.33 -2.84 -26.29
N ASP A 89 8.48 -1.99 -25.74
CA ASP A 89 8.64 -1.46 -24.38
C ASP A 89 7.28 -1.32 -23.69
N LEU A 90 7.27 -1.43 -22.36
CA LEU A 90 6.08 -1.15 -21.56
C LEU A 90 5.72 0.35 -21.63
N SER A 91 6.70 1.23 -21.72
CA SER A 91 6.52 2.68 -21.67
C SER A 91 6.26 3.30 -23.03
N ALA A 92 5.03 3.79 -23.23
CA ALA A 92 4.69 4.63 -24.38
C ALA A 92 5.54 5.91 -24.50
N ILE A 93 6.00 6.47 -23.37
CA ILE A 93 6.86 7.66 -23.36
C ILE A 93 8.25 7.31 -23.88
N ALA A 94 8.81 6.17 -23.44
CA ALA A 94 10.11 5.71 -23.91
C ALA A 94 10.10 5.45 -25.43
N VAL A 95 9.07 4.76 -25.93
CA VAL A 95 8.90 4.52 -27.38
C VAL A 95 8.71 5.81 -28.17
N HIS A 96 7.97 6.78 -27.63
CA HIS A 96 7.84 8.10 -28.26
C HIS A 96 9.20 8.80 -28.36
N MET A 97 10.01 8.75 -27.32
CA MET A 97 11.38 9.29 -27.34
C MET A 97 12.29 8.53 -28.30
N ALA A 98 12.17 7.19 -28.37
CA ALA A 98 12.91 6.37 -29.32
C ALA A 98 12.67 6.83 -30.76
N ARG A 99 11.42 7.14 -31.12
CA ARG A 99 11.08 7.72 -32.45
C ARG A 99 11.70 9.10 -32.70
N ASN A 100 12.13 9.83 -31.68
CA ASN A 100 12.78 11.13 -31.86
C ASN A 100 14.31 11.01 -32.00
N VAL A 101 14.93 9.96 -31.45
CA VAL A 101 16.39 9.76 -31.48
C VAL A 101 16.85 8.82 -32.59
N LEU A 102 16.00 7.89 -33.02
CA LEU A 102 16.33 6.90 -34.06
C LEU A 102 16.29 7.50 -35.47
N SER A 103 17.12 6.99 -36.39
CA SER A 103 17.13 7.46 -37.77
C SER A 103 15.82 7.13 -38.51
N ALA A 104 15.44 7.94 -39.50
CA ALA A 104 14.24 7.70 -40.32
C ALA A 104 14.29 6.38 -41.13
N GLU A 105 15.49 5.85 -41.38
CA GLU A 105 15.67 4.52 -41.96
C GLU A 105 15.28 3.44 -40.94
N LEU A 106 15.87 3.49 -39.74
CA LEU A 106 15.61 2.51 -38.68
C LEU A 106 14.14 2.51 -38.25
N GLN A 107 13.52 3.68 -38.12
CA GLN A 107 12.09 3.78 -37.77
C GLN A 107 11.16 3.13 -38.81
N ARG A 108 11.60 3.03 -40.06
CA ARG A 108 10.85 2.36 -41.13
C ARG A 108 11.00 0.85 -41.06
N ASP A 109 12.21 0.40 -40.72
CA ASP A 109 12.60 -1.00 -40.79
C ASP A 109 12.30 -1.77 -39.48
N VAL A 110 12.23 -1.06 -38.35
CA VAL A 110 12.03 -1.65 -37.02
C VAL A 110 10.68 -1.22 -36.44
N PRO A 111 9.70 -2.14 -36.33
CA PRO A 111 8.47 -1.88 -35.60
C PRO A 111 8.75 -1.59 -34.12
N LEU A 112 8.36 -0.40 -33.65
CA LEU A 112 8.44 0.03 -32.25
C LEU A 112 7.04 -0.02 -31.62
N ILE A 113 6.82 -0.97 -30.72
CA ILE A 113 5.54 -1.25 -30.08
C ILE A 113 5.59 -0.84 -28.60
N SER A 114 4.68 0.03 -28.17
CA SER A 114 4.54 0.44 -26.76
C SER A 114 3.49 -0.41 -26.03
N ASP A 115 3.42 -0.25 -24.70
CA ASP A 115 2.42 -0.89 -23.84
C ASP A 115 2.51 -2.42 -23.87
N VAL A 116 3.74 -2.95 -24.05
CA VAL A 116 4.04 -4.38 -24.06
C VAL A 116 4.70 -4.78 -22.75
N ASP A 117 4.00 -5.54 -21.93
CA ASP A 117 4.58 -6.19 -20.75
C ASP A 117 5.39 -7.42 -21.19
N MET A 118 6.65 -7.49 -20.75
CA MET A 118 7.51 -8.65 -21.03
C MET A 118 7.08 -9.94 -20.32
N ALA A 119 6.19 -9.84 -19.32
CA ALA A 119 5.51 -10.95 -18.68
C ALA A 119 4.20 -11.37 -19.39
N GLU A 120 3.81 -10.68 -20.47
CA GLU A 120 2.65 -11.01 -21.30
C GLU A 120 2.85 -10.54 -22.75
N LEU A 121 3.67 -11.28 -23.50
CA LEU A 121 4.11 -10.87 -24.83
C LEU A 121 2.99 -11.10 -25.87
N PRO A 122 2.59 -10.09 -26.68
CA PRO A 122 1.48 -10.18 -27.64
C PRO A 122 1.88 -10.89 -28.95
N PHE A 123 2.73 -11.92 -28.83
CA PHE A 123 3.24 -12.69 -29.96
C PHE A 123 2.82 -14.16 -29.83
N ALA A 124 2.61 -14.82 -30.96
CA ALA A 124 2.33 -16.25 -30.98
C ALA A 124 3.53 -17.07 -30.48
N ASP A 125 3.27 -18.30 -30.07
CA ASP A 125 4.32 -19.24 -29.67
C ASP A 125 5.31 -19.46 -30.82
N ASN A 126 6.59 -19.66 -30.50
CA ASN A 126 7.64 -19.94 -31.48
C ASN A 126 7.76 -18.89 -32.62
N SER A 127 7.62 -17.60 -32.29
CA SER A 127 7.65 -16.48 -33.25
C SER A 127 9.05 -15.88 -33.49
N PHE A 128 10.02 -16.10 -32.61
CA PHE A 128 11.34 -15.48 -32.69
C PHE A 128 12.49 -16.48 -32.49
N ASP A 129 13.63 -16.18 -33.10
CA ASP A 129 14.86 -16.96 -32.94
C ASP A 129 15.74 -16.41 -31.81
N ILE A 130 15.70 -15.09 -31.63
CA ILE A 130 16.55 -14.35 -30.69
C ILE A 130 15.70 -13.37 -29.88
N ILE A 131 15.91 -13.35 -28.57
CA ILE A 131 15.45 -12.27 -27.69
C ILE A 131 16.68 -11.50 -27.19
N ALA A 132 16.66 -10.17 -27.34
CA ALA A 132 17.62 -9.26 -26.72
C ALA A 132 16.91 -8.42 -25.65
N CYS A 133 17.46 -8.32 -24.44
CA CYS A 133 16.90 -7.49 -23.37
C CYS A 133 18.01 -6.73 -22.64
N GLY A 134 18.22 -5.47 -23.04
CA GLY A 134 19.25 -4.63 -22.46
C GLY A 134 18.76 -3.90 -21.21
N PHE A 135 19.24 -4.27 -20.04
CA PHE A 135 18.88 -3.64 -18.74
C PHE A 135 17.37 -3.64 -18.41
N GLY A 136 16.55 -4.42 -19.11
CA GLY A 136 15.11 -4.53 -18.85
C GLY A 136 14.73 -5.55 -17.76
N LEU A 137 15.46 -6.66 -17.66
CA LEU A 137 15.11 -7.78 -16.76
C LEU A 137 15.11 -7.42 -15.27
N MET A 138 15.63 -6.25 -14.90
CA MET A 138 15.71 -5.79 -13.51
C MET A 138 14.37 -5.23 -13.01
N PHE A 139 13.54 -4.69 -13.90
CA PHE A 139 12.27 -4.05 -13.55
C PHE A 139 11.08 -5.00 -13.27
N PRO A 140 10.82 -6.07 -14.05
CA PRO A 140 9.62 -6.87 -13.84
C PRO A 140 9.67 -7.58 -12.49
N PRO A 141 8.63 -7.51 -11.64
CA PRO A 141 8.65 -8.17 -10.33
C PRO A 141 8.73 -9.70 -10.46
N ASP A 142 8.10 -10.28 -11.49
CA ASP A 142 8.09 -11.72 -11.73
C ASP A 142 9.07 -12.15 -12.84
N LYS A 143 10.29 -12.48 -12.43
CA LYS A 143 11.31 -13.01 -13.35
C LYS A 143 10.91 -14.35 -13.97
N ALA A 144 10.08 -15.15 -13.32
CA ALA A 144 9.75 -16.50 -13.78
C ALA A 144 8.63 -16.49 -14.82
N ARG A 145 7.62 -15.63 -14.69
CA ARG A 145 6.66 -15.38 -15.78
C ARG A 145 7.34 -14.77 -17.00
N VAL A 146 8.28 -13.85 -16.82
CA VAL A 146 9.11 -13.34 -17.93
C VAL A 146 9.90 -14.47 -18.61
N ALA A 147 10.55 -15.34 -17.83
CA ALA A 147 11.26 -16.50 -18.38
C ALA A 147 10.33 -17.44 -19.16
N ARG A 148 9.10 -17.65 -18.67
CA ARG A 148 8.07 -18.46 -19.35
C ARG A 148 7.65 -17.84 -20.68
N GLU A 149 7.37 -16.55 -20.69
CA GLU A 149 7.00 -15.83 -21.91
C GLU A 149 8.14 -15.82 -22.92
N PHE A 150 9.37 -15.60 -22.46
CA PHE A 150 10.55 -15.69 -23.32
C PHE A 150 10.67 -17.10 -23.91
N ARG A 151 10.49 -18.15 -23.10
CA ARG A 151 10.49 -19.53 -23.58
C ARG A 151 9.37 -19.80 -24.58
N ARG A 152 8.17 -19.26 -24.35
CA ARG A 152 6.97 -19.47 -25.18
C ARG A 152 7.15 -18.88 -26.57
N VAL A 153 7.63 -17.64 -26.68
CA VAL A 153 7.78 -16.97 -27.98
C VAL A 153 9.04 -17.40 -28.73
N LEU A 154 10.04 -17.98 -28.05
CA LEU A 154 11.23 -18.53 -28.69
C LEU A 154 10.94 -19.87 -29.40
N ARG A 155 11.42 -19.98 -30.64
CA ARG A 155 11.49 -21.25 -31.37
C ARG A 155 12.39 -22.25 -30.64
N PRO A 156 12.21 -23.57 -30.86
CA PRO A 156 13.16 -24.58 -30.35
C PRO A 156 14.59 -24.25 -30.80
N GLY A 157 15.54 -24.23 -29.87
CA GLY A 157 16.93 -23.80 -30.12
C GLY A 157 17.15 -22.29 -30.15
N GLY A 158 16.10 -21.48 -30.02
CA GLY A 158 16.17 -20.03 -29.93
C GLY A 158 16.89 -19.55 -28.67
N ARG A 159 17.41 -18.32 -28.69
CA ARG A 159 18.36 -17.82 -27.67
C ARG A 159 17.91 -16.49 -27.05
N VAL A 160 18.21 -16.31 -25.76
CA VAL A 160 18.06 -15.06 -25.01
C VAL A 160 19.43 -14.47 -24.70
N TYR A 161 19.59 -13.17 -24.91
CA TYR A 161 20.73 -12.37 -24.50
C TYR A 161 20.25 -11.17 -23.71
N ALA A 162 20.74 -10.99 -22.48
CA ALA A 162 20.34 -9.87 -21.66
C ALA A 162 21.51 -9.24 -20.90
N THR A 163 21.38 -7.96 -20.56
CA THR A 163 22.31 -7.29 -19.65
C THR A 163 21.61 -6.81 -18.39
N ALA A 164 22.29 -6.88 -17.25
CA ALA A 164 21.80 -6.39 -15.96
C ALA A 164 22.95 -5.85 -15.12
N PHE A 165 22.73 -4.81 -14.31
CA PHE A 165 23.78 -4.24 -13.47
C PHE A 165 24.23 -5.21 -12.38
N HIS A 166 25.54 -5.43 -12.28
CA HIS A 166 26.20 -6.01 -11.11
C HIS A 166 26.63 -4.93 -10.13
N TYR A 167 27.26 -3.87 -10.64
CA TYR A 167 27.80 -2.78 -9.86
C TYR A 167 27.80 -1.47 -10.66
N ASN A 168 27.52 -0.35 -9.99
CA ASN A 168 27.63 0.99 -10.56
C ASN A 168 28.12 1.97 -9.49
N GLN A 169 29.37 2.43 -9.61
CA GLN A 169 30.03 3.26 -8.61
C GLN A 169 29.31 4.59 -8.39
N LEU A 170 28.82 5.21 -9.47
CA LEU A 170 28.08 6.47 -9.39
C LEU A 170 26.78 6.32 -8.61
N PHE A 171 26.09 5.19 -8.78
CA PHE A 171 24.84 4.89 -8.08
C PHE A 171 25.11 4.63 -6.58
N GLU A 172 26.17 3.89 -6.28
CA GLU A 172 26.56 3.58 -4.90
C GLU A 172 26.96 4.83 -4.11
N LEU A 173 27.73 5.74 -4.72
CA LEU A 173 28.10 7.01 -4.08
C LEU A 173 26.87 7.88 -3.80
N ALA A 174 25.95 8.01 -4.77
CA ALA A 174 24.72 8.75 -4.54
C ALA A 174 23.84 8.12 -3.46
N ARG A 175 23.78 6.79 -3.40
CA ARG A 175 23.06 6.05 -2.34
C ARG A 175 23.64 6.35 -0.95
N GLN A 176 24.96 6.31 -0.81
CA GLN A 176 25.66 6.60 0.44
C GLN A 176 25.46 8.05 0.90
N GLN A 177 25.61 9.01 -0.01
CA GLN A 177 25.42 10.42 0.32
C GLN A 177 23.95 10.73 0.66
N SER A 178 22.99 10.10 -0.04
CA SER A 178 21.57 10.22 0.29
C SER A 178 21.29 9.72 1.71
N GLN A 179 21.79 8.54 2.06
CA GLN A 179 21.68 7.97 3.41
C GLN A 179 22.26 8.93 4.47
N LYS A 180 23.43 9.51 4.19
CA LYS A 180 24.13 10.43 5.10
C LYS A 180 23.33 11.71 5.37
N HIS A 181 22.75 12.33 4.33
CA HIS A 181 22.10 13.63 4.44
C HIS A 181 20.62 13.57 4.83
N PHE A 182 19.94 12.48 4.47
CA PHE A 182 18.48 12.33 4.60
C PHE A 182 18.06 11.15 5.48
N GLY A 183 19.00 10.38 6.03
CA GLY A 183 18.72 9.23 6.90
C GLY A 183 18.19 7.99 6.18
N MET A 184 17.85 8.10 4.89
CA MET A 184 17.38 7.00 4.05
C MET A 184 18.06 7.08 2.67
N PRO A 185 18.38 5.93 2.04
CA PRO A 185 18.99 5.92 0.72
C PRO A 185 17.93 6.17 -0.34
N SER A 186 18.34 6.72 -1.49
CA SER A 186 17.45 6.82 -2.64
C SER A 186 17.14 5.42 -3.17
N ARG A 187 15.85 5.08 -3.22
CA ARG A 187 15.36 3.78 -3.71
C ARG A 187 15.18 3.71 -5.22
N LEU A 188 15.39 4.84 -5.93
CA LEU A 188 15.33 4.90 -7.39
C LEU A 188 16.20 3.80 -8.03
N MET A 189 17.34 3.53 -7.42
CA MET A 189 18.33 2.60 -7.95
C MET A 189 18.14 1.17 -7.45
N ASP A 190 17.22 0.92 -6.51
CA ASP A 190 17.01 -0.43 -5.97
C ASP A 190 16.45 -1.37 -7.05
N ALA A 191 15.46 -0.89 -7.83
CA ALA A 191 14.90 -1.66 -8.94
C ALA A 191 15.96 -1.90 -10.03
N ALA A 192 16.74 -0.86 -10.37
CA ALA A 192 17.81 -0.95 -11.36
C ALA A 192 19.00 -1.81 -10.89
N LEU A 193 19.18 -2.03 -9.59
CA LEU A 193 20.23 -2.87 -9.01
C LEU A 193 19.67 -4.20 -8.46
N SER A 194 18.41 -4.52 -8.76
CA SER A 194 17.72 -5.71 -8.23
C SER A 194 18.31 -7.04 -8.71
N LEU A 195 19.14 -7.02 -9.75
CA LEU A 195 19.87 -8.18 -10.28
C LEU A 195 21.40 -8.03 -10.16
N THR A 196 21.88 -7.37 -9.09
CA THR A 196 23.32 -7.40 -8.74
C THR A 196 23.84 -8.83 -8.61
N ASP A 197 23.00 -9.74 -8.10
CA ASP A 197 23.11 -11.20 -8.24
C ASP A 197 22.21 -11.68 -9.39
N PRO A 198 22.73 -12.38 -10.41
CA PRO A 198 21.93 -12.88 -11.53
C PRO A 198 21.18 -14.18 -11.19
N SER A 199 21.36 -14.74 -9.99
CA SER A 199 20.73 -16.00 -9.57
C SER A 199 19.20 -16.02 -9.70
N PRO A 200 18.43 -14.95 -9.38
CA PRO A 200 16.97 -14.96 -9.51
C PRO A 200 16.50 -15.22 -10.95
N ILE A 201 17.11 -14.55 -11.92
CA ILE A 201 16.74 -14.68 -13.34
C ILE A 201 17.30 -15.95 -13.97
N THR A 202 18.53 -16.34 -13.64
CA THR A 202 19.11 -17.61 -14.15
C THR A 202 18.39 -18.84 -13.59
N ARG A 203 17.88 -18.78 -12.35
CA ARG A 203 17.01 -19.81 -11.78
C ARG A 203 15.65 -19.84 -12.46
N ALA A 204 15.07 -18.67 -12.77
CA ALA A 204 13.84 -18.58 -13.54
C ALA A 204 14.00 -19.21 -14.94
N PHE A 205 15.10 -18.92 -15.64
CA PHE A 205 15.44 -19.53 -16.93
C PHE A 205 15.51 -21.06 -16.84
N ALA A 206 16.27 -21.59 -15.88
CA ALA A 206 16.36 -23.03 -15.66
C ALA A 206 14.99 -23.67 -15.36
N THR A 207 14.18 -23.00 -14.54
CA THR A 207 12.85 -23.47 -14.14
C THR A 207 11.86 -23.56 -15.32
N GLU A 208 12.02 -22.69 -16.31
CA GLU A 208 11.16 -22.60 -17.50
C GLU A 208 11.78 -23.25 -18.75
N GLY A 209 12.89 -23.99 -18.62
CA GLY A 209 13.48 -24.72 -19.75
C GLY A 209 14.24 -23.84 -20.75
N LEU A 210 14.81 -22.73 -20.26
CA LEU A 210 15.87 -21.97 -20.93
C LEU A 210 17.22 -22.46 -20.36
N ASP A 211 17.82 -23.43 -21.04
CA ASP A 211 19.08 -24.06 -20.65
C ASP A 211 20.29 -23.14 -20.83
N ARG A 212 21.37 -23.44 -20.13
CA ARG A 212 22.61 -22.63 -20.12
C ARG A 212 23.42 -22.70 -21.42
N GLY A 213 23.14 -23.69 -22.29
CA GLY A 213 24.00 -24.00 -23.44
C GLY A 213 25.42 -24.43 -23.03
N GLU A 214 26.34 -24.52 -23.99
CA GLU A 214 27.79 -24.70 -23.74
C GLU A 214 28.43 -23.36 -23.33
N GLY A 215 28.27 -22.94 -22.07
CA GLY A 215 28.85 -21.68 -21.56
C GLY A 215 28.39 -21.26 -20.16
N ALA A 216 28.98 -20.19 -19.61
CA ALA A 216 28.51 -19.59 -18.37
C ALA A 216 27.21 -18.82 -18.62
N CYS A 217 26.17 -19.10 -17.83
CA CYS A 217 24.85 -18.46 -17.94
C CYS A 217 24.88 -16.95 -17.67
N ALA A 218 25.89 -16.49 -16.92
CA ALA A 218 26.15 -15.08 -16.66
C ALA A 218 27.66 -14.81 -16.65
N ALA A 219 28.11 -13.76 -17.34
CA ALA A 219 29.51 -13.30 -17.35
C ALA A 219 29.59 -11.80 -17.04
N LEU A 220 30.60 -11.36 -16.28
CA LEU A 220 30.79 -9.95 -15.95
C LEU A 220 31.56 -9.21 -17.05
N HIS A 221 31.05 -8.05 -17.42
CA HIS A 221 31.69 -7.16 -18.38
C HIS A 221 31.86 -5.76 -17.74
N PRO A 222 33.09 -5.37 -17.37
CA PRO A 222 33.36 -4.05 -16.80
C PRO A 222 33.42 -2.96 -17.87
N LEU A 223 33.05 -1.74 -17.48
CA LEU A 223 33.11 -0.52 -18.28
C LEU A 223 33.57 0.63 -17.38
N VAL A 224 34.36 1.55 -17.95
CA VAL A 224 34.71 2.82 -17.29
C VAL A 224 34.27 3.95 -18.20
N PHE A 225 33.55 4.93 -17.64
CA PHE A 225 33.08 6.10 -18.38
C PHE A 225 33.39 7.39 -17.63
N SER A 226 33.54 8.49 -18.36
CA SER A 226 33.76 9.81 -17.78
C SER A 226 32.47 10.61 -17.71
N LEU A 227 32.23 11.27 -16.58
CA LEU A 227 31.09 12.17 -16.38
C LEU A 227 31.53 13.45 -15.68
N GLY A 228 31.48 14.57 -16.40
CA GLY A 228 31.86 15.87 -15.87
C GLY A 228 30.95 16.37 -14.75
N GLU A 229 31.42 17.37 -14.01
CA GLU A 229 30.74 17.95 -12.84
C GLU A 229 29.25 18.27 -13.05
N ALA A 230 28.91 18.96 -14.15
CA ALA A 230 27.52 19.29 -14.46
C ALA A 230 26.63 18.03 -14.63
N GLY A 231 27.18 16.97 -15.21
CA GLY A 231 26.48 15.70 -15.38
C GLY A 231 26.37 14.91 -14.08
N ALA A 232 27.40 14.95 -13.22
CA ALA A 232 27.36 14.36 -11.89
C ALA A 232 26.35 15.07 -10.98
N ARG A 233 26.32 16.40 -11.00
CA ARG A 233 25.31 17.21 -10.27
C ARG A 233 23.90 16.88 -10.71
N GLU A 234 23.68 16.80 -12.03
CA GLU A 234 22.37 16.46 -12.58
C GLU A 234 21.96 15.03 -12.22
N PHE A 235 22.91 14.08 -12.19
CA PHE A 235 22.66 12.73 -11.69
C PHE A 235 22.26 12.73 -10.22
N LEU A 236 22.97 13.48 -9.36
CA LEU A 236 22.64 13.61 -7.94
C LEU A 236 21.24 14.22 -7.73
N PHE A 237 20.89 15.27 -8.49
CA PHE A 237 19.54 15.85 -8.44
C PHE A 237 18.47 14.81 -8.77
N ASN A 238 18.64 14.06 -9.87
CA ASN A 238 17.68 13.02 -10.27
C ASN A 238 17.66 11.83 -9.29
N ALA A 239 18.77 11.51 -8.63
CA ALA A 239 18.80 10.50 -7.57
C ALA A 239 18.06 10.99 -6.32
N CYS A 240 18.19 12.26 -5.97
CA CYS A 240 17.61 12.84 -4.74
C CYS A 240 16.16 13.29 -4.89
N ILE A 241 15.67 13.61 -6.09
CA ILE A 241 14.29 14.08 -6.32
C ILE A 241 13.21 13.01 -6.05
N LEU A 242 13.60 11.79 -5.66
CA LEU A 242 12.70 10.76 -5.15
C LEU A 242 12.79 10.58 -3.64
N LEU A 243 13.76 11.23 -3.00
CA LEU A 243 13.82 11.32 -1.54
C LEU A 243 12.77 12.32 -1.07
N GLU A 244 11.88 11.85 -0.21
CA GLU A 244 10.82 12.69 0.34
C GLU A 244 11.38 13.90 1.06
N GLU A 245 12.47 13.77 1.83
CA GLU A 245 13.04 14.91 2.54
C GLU A 245 13.62 15.95 1.58
N PHE A 246 14.33 15.51 0.53
CA PHE A 246 14.86 16.42 -0.49
C PHE A 246 13.75 17.13 -1.26
N ASN A 247 12.67 16.42 -1.61
CA ASN A 247 11.50 17.02 -2.26
C ASN A 247 10.77 18.04 -1.38
N GLN A 248 10.89 17.93 -0.07
CA GLN A 248 10.25 18.85 0.88
C GLN A 248 11.13 20.06 1.23
N CYS A 249 12.40 20.08 0.79
CA CYS A 249 13.29 21.22 0.96
C CYS A 249 12.93 22.37 0.02
N ASP A 250 13.21 23.61 0.47
CA ASP A 250 13.25 24.76 -0.43
C ASP A 250 14.45 24.69 -1.37
N THR A 251 14.42 25.49 -2.44
CA THR A 251 15.49 25.53 -3.44
C THR A 251 16.88 25.75 -2.82
N PRO A 252 17.12 26.75 -1.94
CA PRO A 252 18.44 26.95 -1.34
C PRO A 252 18.98 25.75 -0.56
N SER A 253 18.10 25.07 0.20
CA SER A 253 18.49 23.88 0.95
C SER A 253 18.86 22.72 0.02
N ARG A 254 18.16 22.55 -1.10
CA ARG A 254 18.50 21.54 -2.11
C ARG A 254 19.86 21.80 -2.75
N GLU A 255 20.13 23.03 -3.16
CA GLU A 255 21.42 23.40 -3.75
C GLU A 255 22.58 23.11 -2.77
N HIS A 256 22.41 23.46 -1.50
CA HIS A 256 23.41 23.15 -0.46
C HIS A 256 23.68 21.65 -0.32
N TYR A 257 22.64 20.81 -0.36
CA TYR A 257 22.84 19.36 -0.34
C TYR A 257 23.55 18.87 -1.59
N LEU A 258 23.16 19.33 -2.78
CA LEU A 258 23.82 18.93 -4.02
C LEU A 258 25.30 19.31 -4.05
N ASP A 259 25.65 20.50 -3.58
CA ASP A 259 27.04 20.95 -3.46
C ASP A 259 27.83 20.01 -2.54
N ALA A 260 27.33 19.75 -1.33
CA ALA A 260 27.99 18.87 -0.37
C ALA A 260 28.16 17.42 -0.89
N MET A 261 27.16 16.91 -1.61
CA MET A 261 27.22 15.58 -2.22
C MET A 261 28.22 15.53 -3.37
N LEU A 262 28.30 16.60 -4.18
CA LEU A 262 29.21 16.70 -5.31
C LEU A 262 30.67 16.80 -4.85
N ASP A 263 30.94 17.56 -3.79
CA ASP A 263 32.26 17.63 -3.15
C ASP A 263 32.71 16.25 -2.67
N ALA A 264 31.83 15.48 -2.02
CA ALA A 264 32.13 14.12 -1.60
C ALA A 264 32.39 13.17 -2.78
N LEU A 265 31.68 13.34 -3.91
CA LEU A 265 31.96 12.59 -5.14
C LEU A 265 33.35 12.92 -5.71
N HIS A 266 33.77 14.18 -5.65
CA HIS A 266 35.10 14.61 -6.11
C HIS A 266 36.23 14.08 -5.22
N GLU A 267 36.01 13.95 -3.92
CA GLU A 267 36.98 13.34 -2.99
C GLU A 267 37.20 11.86 -3.31
N GLU A 268 36.12 11.12 -3.61
CA GLU A 268 36.17 9.68 -3.90
C GLU A 268 36.62 9.35 -5.34
N VAL A 269 36.25 10.19 -6.33
CA VAL A 269 36.52 9.97 -7.76
C VAL A 269 37.08 11.24 -8.41
N PRO A 270 38.34 11.64 -8.08
CA PRO A 270 38.90 12.92 -8.49
C PRO A 270 39.13 13.07 -10.00
N ASP A 271 39.24 11.96 -10.73
CA ASP A 271 39.40 11.95 -12.19
C ASP A 271 38.07 11.93 -12.95
N GLN A 272 36.94 11.91 -12.24
CA GLN A 272 35.58 11.85 -12.79
C GLN A 272 35.34 10.64 -13.70
N ARG A 273 36.07 9.53 -13.47
CA ARG A 273 35.92 8.26 -14.18
C ARG A 273 35.24 7.21 -13.30
N TYR A 274 34.01 6.85 -13.66
CA TYR A 274 33.18 5.95 -12.88
C TYR A 274 33.22 4.53 -13.45
N ARG A 275 33.27 3.52 -12.56
CA ARG A 275 33.20 2.10 -12.93
C ARG A 275 31.77 1.57 -12.94
N VAL A 276 31.45 0.76 -13.95
CA VAL A 276 30.22 -0.01 -14.08
C VAL A 276 30.57 -1.46 -14.40
N GLU A 277 29.83 -2.39 -13.85
CA GLU A 277 29.91 -3.80 -14.19
C GLU A 277 28.51 -4.32 -14.45
N ALA A 278 28.33 -5.05 -15.55
CA ALA A 278 27.07 -5.67 -15.89
C ALA A 278 27.27 -7.15 -16.22
N TRP A 279 26.28 -7.95 -15.86
CA TRP A 279 26.13 -9.31 -16.30
C TRP A 279 25.70 -9.34 -17.76
N LEU A 280 26.32 -10.20 -18.57
CA LEU A 280 25.77 -10.72 -19.81
C LEU A 280 25.12 -12.07 -19.48
N ILE A 281 23.80 -12.14 -19.59
CA ILE A 281 22.98 -13.30 -19.23
C ILE A 281 22.53 -14.00 -20.51
N ARG A 282 22.68 -15.32 -20.58
CA ARG A 282 22.31 -16.15 -21.74
C ARG A 282 21.36 -17.27 -21.35
N GLY A 283 20.48 -17.64 -22.29
CA GLY A 283 19.62 -18.82 -22.19
C GLY A 283 19.29 -19.38 -23.57
N VAL A 284 19.04 -20.69 -23.65
CA VAL A 284 18.72 -21.41 -24.89
C VAL A 284 17.45 -22.24 -24.68
N ALA A 285 16.46 -22.07 -25.56
CA ALA A 285 15.27 -22.92 -25.55
C ALA A 285 15.65 -24.35 -25.99
N GLY A 286 15.38 -25.35 -25.14
CA GLY A 286 15.76 -26.75 -25.40
C GLY A 286 15.34 -27.30 -26.78
N ALA A 287 16.20 -28.12 -27.39
CA ALA A 287 16.07 -28.63 -28.77
C ALA A 287 15.13 -29.86 -28.93
N THR A 288 14.75 -30.51 -27.84
CA THR A 288 13.79 -31.63 -27.81
C THR A 288 12.74 -31.34 -26.74
N GLY A 289 11.51 -31.84 -26.91
CA GLY A 289 10.40 -31.70 -25.95
C GLY A 289 10.62 -32.42 -24.61
N ALA A 290 11.75 -32.17 -23.95
CA ALA A 290 12.04 -32.63 -22.59
C ALA A 290 11.10 -31.90 -21.62
N ALA A 291 10.30 -32.72 -20.92
CA ALA A 291 9.27 -32.39 -19.91
C ALA A 291 8.58 -31.02 -20.10
N LEU A 292 7.32 -31.07 -20.58
CA LEU A 292 6.35 -30.00 -20.34
C LEU A 292 6.54 -29.44 -18.91
N PRO A 293 6.54 -28.11 -18.73
CA PRO A 293 6.74 -27.50 -17.42
C PRO A 293 5.84 -28.19 -16.40
N THR A 294 6.33 -28.41 -15.18
CA THR A 294 5.53 -28.98 -14.08
C THR A 294 4.14 -28.36 -14.13
N VAL A 295 3.13 -29.14 -14.49
CA VAL A 295 1.78 -28.62 -14.69
C VAL A 295 1.35 -28.04 -13.36
N VAL A 296 1.24 -26.71 -13.30
CA VAL A 296 0.84 -26.05 -12.08
C VAL A 296 -0.63 -26.36 -11.87
N PRO A 297 -1.00 -27.06 -10.79
CA PRO A 297 -2.40 -27.40 -10.55
C PRO A 297 -3.20 -26.12 -10.27
N PRO A 298 -4.50 -26.09 -10.60
CA PRO A 298 -5.38 -25.03 -10.13
C PRO A 298 -5.48 -25.07 -8.60
N ALA A 299 -5.79 -23.92 -7.99
CA ALA A 299 -6.02 -23.81 -6.55
C ALA A 299 -7.12 -24.78 -6.09
N ASP A 300 -6.86 -25.54 -5.02
CA ASP A 300 -7.79 -26.55 -4.49
C ASP A 300 -8.51 -26.03 -3.23
N PHE A 301 -9.75 -25.59 -3.41
CA PHE A 301 -10.59 -25.06 -2.33
C PHE A 301 -11.47 -26.12 -1.63
N ARG A 302 -11.34 -27.42 -1.96
CA ARG A 302 -12.14 -28.48 -1.32
C ARG A 302 -12.00 -28.50 0.21
N PRO A 303 -10.79 -28.37 0.82
CA PRO A 303 -10.67 -28.37 2.28
C PRO A 303 -11.43 -27.22 2.96
N LEU A 304 -11.44 -26.04 2.34
CA LEU A 304 -12.20 -24.88 2.82
C LEU A 304 -13.71 -25.13 2.73
N LEU A 305 -14.18 -25.67 1.60
CA LEU A 305 -15.59 -26.02 1.41
C LEU A 305 -16.06 -27.09 2.41
N GLU A 306 -15.25 -28.11 2.64
CA GLU A 306 -15.54 -29.16 3.62
C GLU A 306 -15.64 -28.56 5.03
N PHE A 307 -14.65 -27.78 5.48
CA PHE A 307 -14.69 -27.11 6.78
C PHE A 307 -15.96 -26.25 6.94
N ARG A 308 -16.28 -25.44 5.93
CA ARG A 308 -17.47 -24.59 5.95
C ARG A 308 -18.79 -25.36 5.92
N ASN A 309 -18.83 -26.53 5.29
CA ASN A 309 -20.03 -27.38 5.31
C ASN A 309 -20.19 -28.08 6.66
N LEU A 310 -19.09 -28.49 7.28
CA LEU A 310 -19.10 -29.14 8.59
C LEU A 310 -19.50 -28.17 9.71
N SER A 311 -19.08 -26.91 9.62
CA SER A 311 -19.53 -25.85 10.53
C SER A 311 -21.02 -25.50 10.40
N ARG A 312 -21.76 -26.05 9.43
CA ARG A 312 -23.23 -25.86 9.28
C ARG A 312 -24.05 -26.82 10.12
N LEU A 313 -23.51 -27.98 10.47
CA LEU A 313 -24.28 -29.00 11.17
C LEU A 313 -24.33 -28.67 12.66
N PRO A 314 -25.52 -28.51 13.28
CA PRO A 314 -25.59 -28.45 14.73
C PRO A 314 -24.99 -29.74 15.26
N SER A 315 -23.99 -29.65 16.15
CA SER A 315 -23.30 -30.80 16.73
C SER A 315 -24.30 -31.91 17.08
N PRO A 316 -24.36 -33.03 16.33
CA PRO A 316 -25.26 -34.10 16.71
C PRO A 316 -24.65 -34.81 17.93
N PRO A 317 -25.45 -35.26 18.91
CA PRO A 317 -24.96 -36.26 19.85
C PRO A 317 -24.59 -37.49 19.02
N CYS A 318 -23.29 -37.78 18.93
CA CYS A 318 -22.79 -38.90 18.14
C CYS A 318 -23.36 -40.21 18.72
N PRO A 319 -24.16 -41.00 17.98
CA PRO A 319 -24.46 -42.36 18.39
C PRO A 319 -23.17 -43.18 18.30
N ALA A 320 -22.85 -43.94 19.34
CA ALA A 320 -21.67 -44.80 19.34
C ALA A 320 -21.72 -45.79 18.15
N GLY A 321 -20.75 -45.71 17.23
CA GLY A 321 -20.40 -46.84 16.36
C GLY A 321 -20.64 -46.72 14.84
N SER A 322 -20.42 -45.57 14.18
CA SER A 322 -20.25 -45.57 12.70
C SER A 322 -19.23 -44.54 12.22
N PRO A 323 -18.26 -44.92 11.36
CA PRO A 323 -17.23 -44.01 10.88
C PRO A 323 -17.69 -43.26 9.63
N ALA A 324 -17.67 -41.93 9.68
CA ALA A 324 -17.66 -41.08 8.48
C ALA A 324 -16.20 -40.66 8.22
N PRO A 325 -15.48 -41.27 7.24
CA PRO A 325 -14.02 -41.17 7.20
C PRO A 325 -13.46 -39.79 6.81
N SER A 326 -14.14 -38.96 6.02
CA SER A 326 -13.64 -37.60 5.68
C SER A 326 -14.14 -36.51 6.63
N CYS A 327 -15.38 -36.61 7.09
CA CYS A 327 -16.02 -35.68 8.03
C CYS A 327 -15.28 -35.57 9.37
N ALA A 328 -14.75 -36.70 9.87
CA ALA A 328 -13.99 -36.75 11.13
C ALA A 328 -12.59 -36.11 11.01
N LEU A 329 -11.95 -36.18 9.83
CA LEU A 329 -10.58 -35.70 9.62
C LEU A 329 -10.48 -34.18 9.54
N GLY A 330 -11.40 -33.52 8.82
CA GLY A 330 -11.42 -32.05 8.70
C GLY A 330 -11.67 -31.37 10.04
N MET A 331 -12.60 -31.89 10.84
CA MET A 331 -12.85 -31.41 12.20
C MET A 331 -11.70 -31.73 13.16
N ALA A 332 -11.03 -32.88 13.01
CA ALA A 332 -9.86 -33.22 13.81
C ALA A 332 -8.72 -32.19 13.62
N ALA A 333 -8.42 -31.82 12.37
CA ALA A 333 -7.39 -30.81 12.08
C ALA A 333 -7.72 -29.43 12.65
N PHE A 334 -9.00 -29.03 12.65
CA PHE A 334 -9.44 -27.81 13.33
C PHE A 334 -9.25 -27.89 14.84
N HIS A 335 -9.70 -28.99 15.46
CA HIS A 335 -9.59 -29.17 16.91
C HIS A 335 -8.14 -29.25 17.38
N GLU A 336 -7.26 -29.88 16.61
CA GLU A 336 -5.82 -29.91 16.87
C GLU A 336 -5.20 -28.52 16.76
N ALA A 337 -5.49 -27.78 15.68
CA ALA A 337 -5.01 -26.42 15.51
C ALA A 337 -5.49 -25.48 16.63
N LYS A 338 -6.75 -25.67 17.08
CA LYS A 338 -7.35 -24.93 18.21
C LYS A 338 -6.69 -25.28 19.53
N ALA A 339 -6.45 -26.56 19.80
CA ALA A 339 -5.76 -27.01 21.01
C ALA A 339 -4.34 -26.43 21.08
N GLN A 340 -3.61 -26.44 19.96
CA GLN A 340 -2.29 -25.81 19.88
C GLN A 340 -2.37 -24.30 20.08
N PHE A 341 -3.33 -23.62 19.45
CA PHE A 341 -3.56 -22.19 19.65
C PHE A 341 -3.79 -21.83 21.13
N LEU A 342 -4.62 -22.60 21.83
CA LEU A 342 -4.90 -22.37 23.25
C LEU A 342 -3.68 -22.66 24.14
N ALA A 343 -2.83 -23.61 23.74
CA ALA A 343 -1.56 -23.87 24.42
C ALA A 343 -0.55 -22.73 24.24
N ASP A 344 -0.47 -22.17 23.02
CA ASP A 344 0.43 -21.06 22.67
C ASP A 344 -0.06 -19.71 23.23
N HIS A 345 -1.37 -19.58 23.43
CA HIS A 345 -2.03 -18.37 23.91
C HIS A 345 -2.92 -18.64 25.14
N PRO A 346 -2.34 -18.99 26.30
CA PRO A 346 -3.11 -19.36 27.50
C PRO A 346 -3.97 -18.21 28.04
N GLY A 347 -3.69 -16.97 27.66
CA GLY A 347 -4.50 -15.79 27.97
C GLY A 347 -5.75 -15.61 27.12
N TYR A 348 -6.00 -16.45 26.10
CA TYR A 348 -7.19 -16.36 25.25
C TYR A 348 -8.42 -16.97 25.96
N PRO A 349 -9.46 -16.18 26.28
CA PRO A 349 -10.60 -16.66 27.06
C PRO A 349 -11.67 -17.34 26.19
N GLU A 350 -11.32 -18.51 25.63
CA GLU A 350 -12.12 -19.29 24.68
C GLU A 350 -13.62 -19.34 25.02
N HIS A 351 -13.97 -19.79 26.23
CA HIS A 351 -15.37 -19.95 26.62
C HIS A 351 -16.16 -18.63 26.64
N LEU A 352 -15.51 -17.51 27.00
CA LEU A 352 -16.15 -16.19 27.00
C LEU A 352 -16.34 -15.67 25.58
N VAL A 353 -15.36 -15.91 24.70
CA VAL A 353 -15.44 -15.50 23.29
C VAL A 353 -16.56 -16.24 22.59
N GLU A 354 -16.64 -17.57 22.74
CA GLU A 354 -17.70 -18.38 22.13
C GLU A 354 -19.08 -18.02 22.68
N ALA A 355 -19.21 -17.83 24.00
CA ALA A 355 -20.48 -17.43 24.60
C ALA A 355 -20.91 -16.02 24.13
N MET A 356 -19.98 -15.10 23.91
CA MET A 356 -20.28 -13.78 23.36
C MET A 356 -20.64 -13.86 21.87
N ARG A 357 -19.92 -14.66 21.06
CA ARG A 357 -20.23 -14.90 19.65
C ARG A 357 -21.67 -15.40 19.51
N GLN A 358 -22.09 -16.37 20.31
CA GLN A 358 -23.45 -16.91 20.31
C GLN A 358 -24.52 -15.92 20.78
N ARG A 359 -24.21 -15.04 21.75
CA ARG A 359 -25.22 -14.09 22.29
C ARG A 359 -25.37 -12.81 21.47
N GLU A 360 -24.26 -12.29 20.97
CA GLU A 360 -24.20 -10.91 20.44
C GLU A 360 -23.93 -10.85 18.93
N TYR A 361 -23.45 -11.94 18.33
CA TYR A 361 -22.98 -12.00 16.95
C TYR A 361 -23.39 -13.29 16.22
N ALA A 362 -24.43 -14.00 16.67
CA ALA A 362 -24.85 -15.28 16.10
C ALA A 362 -25.15 -15.20 14.60
N ARG A 363 -25.62 -14.04 14.15
CA ARG A 363 -25.88 -13.75 12.73
C ARG A 363 -24.67 -14.01 11.82
N LEU A 364 -23.44 -13.90 12.32
CA LEU A 364 -22.24 -14.23 11.54
C LEU A 364 -22.17 -15.73 11.25
N ASP A 365 -22.50 -16.58 12.22
CA ASP A 365 -22.53 -18.04 12.02
C ASP A 365 -23.74 -18.46 11.19
N GLU A 366 -24.92 -17.89 11.47
CA GLU A 366 -26.15 -18.16 10.72
C GLU A 366 -26.01 -17.82 9.23
N GLN A 367 -25.37 -16.69 8.92
CA GLN A 367 -25.11 -16.25 7.54
C GLN A 367 -23.80 -16.80 6.97
N GLN A 368 -23.05 -17.57 7.75
CA GLN A 368 -21.78 -18.16 7.35
C GLN A 368 -20.76 -17.10 6.90
N VAL A 369 -20.65 -16.00 7.62
CA VAL A 369 -19.75 -14.89 7.33
C VAL A 369 -18.54 -14.92 8.27
N THR A 370 -17.34 -15.04 7.70
CA THR A 370 -16.09 -14.76 8.39
C THR A 370 -15.74 -13.29 8.18
N TYR A 371 -16.01 -12.45 9.17
CA TYR A 371 -15.83 -11.00 9.07
C TYR A 371 -14.46 -10.56 9.61
N LEU A 372 -13.62 -10.04 8.72
CA LEU A 372 -12.24 -9.64 9.00
C LEU A 372 -11.96 -8.16 8.67
N ASP A 373 -12.97 -7.29 8.65
CA ASP A 373 -12.80 -5.83 8.42
C ASP A 373 -13.12 -4.96 9.66
N HIS A 374 -12.81 -5.46 10.86
CA HIS A 374 -13.08 -4.77 12.13
C HIS A 374 -12.42 -3.39 12.26
N VAL A 375 -11.27 -3.11 11.63
CA VAL A 375 -10.68 -1.76 11.59
C VAL A 375 -11.40 -0.81 10.63
N GLY A 376 -12.02 -1.35 9.56
CA GLY A 376 -12.88 -0.58 8.67
C GLY A 376 -14.14 -0.09 9.39
N GLY A 377 -14.73 -0.99 10.18
CA GLY A 377 -15.83 -0.78 11.11
C GLY A 377 -16.19 -2.11 11.76
N THR A 378 -16.43 -2.11 13.07
CA THR A 378 -16.85 -3.34 13.76
C THR A 378 -18.36 -3.53 13.63
N LEU A 379 -18.82 -4.73 13.94
CA LEU A 379 -20.23 -5.07 13.96
C LEU A 379 -20.84 -4.73 15.33
N PRO A 380 -22.08 -4.23 15.39
CA PRO A 380 -22.74 -3.96 16.66
C PRO A 380 -23.20 -5.24 17.35
N PRO A 381 -23.15 -5.32 18.70
CA PRO A 381 -23.74 -6.42 19.43
C PRO A 381 -25.28 -6.36 19.34
N ASP A 382 -25.93 -7.52 19.23
CA ASP A 382 -27.39 -7.61 19.08
C ASP A 382 -28.14 -6.95 20.25
N SER A 383 -27.61 -7.10 21.48
CA SER A 383 -28.21 -6.48 22.67
C SER A 383 -28.22 -4.94 22.61
N LEU A 384 -27.18 -4.31 22.05
CA LEU A 384 -27.11 -2.85 21.91
C LEU A 384 -28.19 -2.33 20.95
N LEU A 385 -28.38 -3.03 19.82
CA LEU A 385 -29.40 -2.69 18.83
C LEU A 385 -30.81 -2.83 19.40
N GLU A 386 -31.10 -3.95 20.04
CA GLU A 386 -32.42 -4.20 20.62
C GLU A 386 -32.77 -3.17 21.71
N GLN A 387 -31.82 -2.91 22.62
CA GLN A 387 -32.03 -1.90 23.65
C GLN A 387 -32.23 -0.50 23.05
N ASP A 388 -31.59 -0.17 21.93
CA ASP A 388 -31.72 1.14 21.31
C ASP A 388 -33.07 1.32 20.66
N TYR A 389 -33.50 0.29 19.93
CA TYR A 389 -34.85 0.22 19.40
C TYR A 389 -35.91 0.37 20.51
N GLN A 390 -35.76 -0.33 21.63
CA GLN A 390 -36.67 -0.19 22.76
C GLN A 390 -36.62 1.21 23.39
N ALA A 391 -35.44 1.82 23.50
CA ALA A 391 -35.28 3.17 24.03
C ALA A 391 -36.00 4.21 23.14
N LEU A 392 -35.83 4.13 21.82
CA LEU A 392 -36.49 4.99 20.84
C LEU A 392 -38.01 4.82 20.84
N LYS A 393 -38.51 3.59 21.08
CA LYS A 393 -39.94 3.29 21.16
C LYS A 393 -40.61 3.85 22.43
N ARG A 394 -39.86 3.92 23.54
CA ARG A 394 -40.40 4.25 24.87
C ARG A 394 -40.10 5.67 25.34
N THR A 395 -39.06 6.30 24.80
CA THR A 395 -38.57 7.60 25.26
C THR A 395 -38.87 8.68 24.22
N ILE A 396 -39.50 9.76 24.65
CA ILE A 396 -39.70 10.94 23.79
C ILE A 396 -38.41 11.76 23.82
N LEU A 397 -37.63 11.65 22.75
CA LEU A 397 -36.44 12.47 22.53
C LEU A 397 -36.79 13.66 21.64
N GLY A 398 -36.77 14.86 22.22
CA GLY A 398 -36.90 16.13 21.48
C GLY A 398 -35.55 16.78 21.15
N ASN A 399 -35.56 17.82 20.32
CA ASN A 399 -34.36 18.62 20.07
C ASN A 399 -33.81 19.18 21.40
N PRO A 400 -32.52 18.98 21.73
CA PRO A 400 -31.91 19.52 22.94
C PRO A 400 -32.07 21.04 23.05
N HIS A 401 -31.93 21.78 21.95
CA HIS A 401 -32.08 23.25 21.97
C HIS A 401 -33.52 23.71 22.27
N SER A 402 -34.51 22.83 22.18
CA SER A 402 -35.91 23.11 22.56
C SER A 402 -36.20 22.81 24.04
N GLY A 403 -35.18 22.48 24.86
CA GLY A 403 -35.34 22.22 26.30
C GLY A 403 -35.73 20.78 26.65
N SER A 404 -35.54 19.82 25.74
CA SER A 404 -35.83 18.39 25.99
C SER A 404 -34.98 17.85 27.16
N LYS A 405 -35.59 17.62 28.33
CA LYS A 405 -34.89 17.09 29.51
C LYS A 405 -34.30 15.70 29.27
N ALA A 406 -35.04 14.84 28.57
CA ALA A 406 -34.61 13.48 28.25
C ALA A 406 -33.36 13.47 27.34
N SER A 407 -33.36 14.30 26.29
CA SER A 407 -32.23 14.39 25.36
C SER A 407 -30.99 14.99 26.03
N HIS A 408 -31.15 15.98 26.91
CA HIS A 408 -30.04 16.52 27.71
C HIS A 408 -29.49 15.51 28.73
N ALA A 409 -30.33 14.67 29.32
CA ALA A 409 -29.86 13.60 30.20
C ALA A 409 -29.07 12.54 29.42
N ALA A 410 -29.55 12.15 28.23
CA ALA A 410 -28.85 11.24 27.34
C ALA A 410 -27.50 11.81 26.86
N PHE A 411 -27.47 13.09 26.47
CA PHE A 411 -26.24 13.80 26.11
C PHE A 411 -25.21 13.76 27.24
N ARG A 412 -25.61 14.16 28.46
CA ARG A 412 -24.71 14.15 29.63
C ARG A 412 -24.16 12.77 29.91
N LYS A 413 -25.03 11.75 29.89
CA LYS A 413 -24.59 10.36 30.09
C LYS A 413 -23.58 9.91 29.02
N ALA A 414 -23.82 10.24 27.75
CA ALA A 414 -22.86 9.92 26.69
C ALA A 414 -21.51 10.64 26.90
N CYS A 415 -21.52 11.91 27.33
CA CYS A 415 -20.31 12.64 27.67
C CYS A 415 -19.57 12.01 28.86
N ASP A 416 -20.28 11.64 29.93
CA ASP A 416 -19.69 11.03 31.13
C ASP A 416 -18.96 9.72 30.78
N GLU A 417 -19.56 8.87 29.93
CA GLU A 417 -18.94 7.63 29.45
C GLU A 417 -17.70 7.91 28.58
N ILE A 418 -17.73 8.93 27.72
CA ILE A 418 -16.58 9.33 26.90
C ILE A 418 -15.44 9.84 27.80
N TYR A 419 -15.74 10.71 28.76
CA TYR A 419 -14.77 11.23 29.72
C TYR A 419 -14.11 10.11 30.54
N ALA A 420 -14.91 9.17 31.03
CA ALA A 420 -14.43 7.98 31.74
C ALA A 420 -13.53 7.12 30.84
N PHE A 421 -13.96 6.86 29.61
CA PHE A 421 -13.21 6.06 28.63
C PHE A 421 -11.84 6.68 28.32
N PHE A 422 -11.77 7.99 28.06
CA PHE A 422 -10.51 8.66 27.75
C PHE A 422 -9.70 9.06 28.98
N GLY A 423 -10.24 8.97 30.20
CA GLY A 423 -9.54 9.41 31.40
C GLY A 423 -9.30 10.92 31.41
N CYS A 424 -10.34 11.70 31.13
CA CYS A 424 -10.30 13.16 31.16
C CYS A 424 -11.54 13.73 31.83
N THR A 425 -11.55 15.04 32.09
CA THR A 425 -12.66 15.73 32.74
C THR A 425 -13.18 16.87 31.88
N PRO A 426 -14.45 17.31 32.06
CA PRO A 426 -15.01 18.45 31.36
C PRO A 426 -14.27 19.77 31.66
N GLU A 427 -13.50 19.88 32.75
CA GLU A 427 -12.68 21.05 33.05
C GLU A 427 -11.44 21.12 32.14
N GLU A 428 -10.88 19.98 31.74
CA GLU A 428 -9.68 19.93 30.91
C GLU A 428 -10.00 19.82 29.41
N TYR A 429 -11.06 19.07 29.06
CA TYR A 429 -11.43 18.76 27.69
C TYR A 429 -12.91 19.01 27.40
N GLU A 430 -13.19 19.48 26.19
CA GLU A 430 -14.52 19.64 25.64
C GLU A 430 -14.81 18.55 24.61
N ILE A 431 -16.00 17.94 24.67
CA ILE A 431 -16.48 16.99 23.67
C ILE A 431 -17.33 17.73 22.65
N ILE A 432 -16.96 17.62 21.37
CA ILE A 432 -17.74 18.10 20.24
C ILE A 432 -18.20 16.90 19.42
N PHE A 433 -19.50 16.63 19.40
CA PHE A 433 -20.05 15.55 18.60
C PHE A 433 -20.00 15.89 17.12
N THR A 434 -19.56 14.93 16.31
CA THR A 434 -19.47 15.05 14.86
C THR A 434 -20.02 13.78 14.20
N ALA A 435 -20.19 13.78 12.87
CA ALA A 435 -20.69 12.59 12.18
C ALA A 435 -19.69 11.41 12.22
N ASN A 436 -18.39 11.69 12.35
CA ASN A 436 -17.29 10.71 12.42
C ASN A 436 -15.95 11.45 12.65
N ALA A 437 -14.87 10.69 12.86
CA ALA A 437 -13.52 11.22 13.01
C ALA A 437 -13.08 12.11 11.83
N SER A 438 -13.52 11.83 10.60
CA SER A 438 -13.17 12.67 9.44
C SER A 438 -13.81 14.07 9.53
N SER A 439 -15.02 14.16 10.08
CA SER A 439 -15.70 15.43 10.33
C SER A 439 -15.03 16.21 11.47
N ALA A 440 -14.57 15.50 12.51
CA ALA A 440 -13.76 16.08 13.58
C ALA A 440 -12.41 16.62 13.07
N ILE A 441 -11.72 15.86 12.23
CA ILE A 441 -10.48 16.29 11.57
C ILE A 441 -10.72 17.55 10.73
N ARG A 442 -11.78 17.53 9.91
CA ARG A 442 -12.14 18.68 9.07
C ARG A 442 -12.43 19.93 9.90
N LEU A 443 -13.15 19.80 11.00
CA LEU A 443 -13.44 20.92 11.92
C LEU A 443 -12.13 21.56 12.40
N VAL A 444 -11.16 20.76 12.85
CA VAL A 444 -9.84 21.27 13.24
C VAL A 444 -9.15 21.92 12.05
N ALA A 445 -9.11 21.28 10.88
CA ALA A 445 -8.45 21.80 9.69
C ALA A 445 -8.98 23.19 9.27
N GLU A 446 -10.30 23.35 9.25
CA GLU A 446 -10.99 24.60 8.93
C GLU A 446 -10.70 25.68 9.97
N SER A 447 -10.72 25.33 11.25
CA SER A 447 -10.72 26.28 12.37
C SER A 447 -9.33 26.61 12.92
N PHE A 448 -8.32 25.79 12.63
CA PHE A 448 -6.97 25.97 13.16
C PHE A 448 -6.31 27.23 12.58
N PRO A 449 -5.66 28.07 13.40
CA PRO A 449 -5.15 29.37 12.99
C PRO A 449 -3.79 29.26 12.30
N PHE A 450 -3.71 28.50 11.19
CA PHE A 450 -2.52 28.51 10.34
C PHE A 450 -2.25 29.91 9.80
N GLN A 451 -0.98 30.23 9.64
CA GLN A 451 -0.50 31.50 9.10
C GLN A 451 0.81 31.30 8.33
N GLN A 452 1.31 32.36 7.69
CA GLN A 452 2.64 32.33 7.11
C GLN A 452 3.70 32.00 8.18
N GLY A 453 4.56 31.03 7.88
CA GLY A 453 5.56 30.50 8.81
C GLY A 453 5.06 29.35 9.69
N SER A 454 3.75 29.09 9.77
CA SER A 454 3.24 27.85 10.35
C SER A 454 3.71 26.63 9.56
N GLN A 455 3.81 25.50 10.25
CA GLN A 455 4.12 24.21 9.67
C GLN A 455 3.08 23.19 10.11
N LEU A 456 2.58 22.42 9.16
CA LEU A 456 1.79 21.21 9.38
C LEU A 456 2.69 20.00 9.18
N LEU A 457 2.94 19.24 10.25
CA LEU A 457 3.64 17.96 10.19
C LEU A 457 2.63 16.82 10.09
N LEU A 458 2.78 15.96 9.09
CA LEU A 458 1.94 14.77 8.85
C LEU A 458 2.82 13.53 8.83
N THR A 459 2.38 12.41 9.39
CA THR A 459 3.02 11.11 9.10
C THR A 459 2.52 10.56 7.77
N LYS A 460 3.37 9.80 7.08
CA LYS A 460 3.05 9.18 5.78
C LYS A 460 1.96 8.11 5.88
N ASP A 461 1.84 7.44 7.02
CA ASP A 461 0.82 6.41 7.26
C ASP A 461 -0.53 6.95 7.80
N ASN A 462 -0.76 8.25 7.67
CA ASN A 462 -2.02 8.86 8.04
C ASN A 462 -3.19 8.34 7.17
N HIS A 463 -4.39 8.31 7.75
CA HIS A 463 -5.60 8.13 6.96
C HIS A 463 -5.82 9.34 6.03
N THR A 464 -6.44 9.13 4.88
CA THR A 464 -6.69 10.16 3.84
C THR A 464 -7.37 11.41 4.41
N SER A 465 -8.28 11.22 5.37
CA SER A 465 -8.94 12.33 6.09
C SER A 465 -7.95 13.27 6.80
N VAL A 466 -6.86 12.74 7.35
CA VAL A 466 -5.80 13.53 8.00
C VAL A 466 -4.93 14.22 6.95
N HIS A 467 -4.67 13.58 5.80
CA HIS A 467 -3.98 14.28 4.70
C HIS A 467 -4.74 15.52 4.21
N GLY A 468 -6.08 15.53 4.33
CA GLY A 468 -6.92 16.68 3.99
C GLY A 468 -6.58 17.97 4.75
N LEU A 469 -5.89 17.91 5.90
CA LEU A 469 -5.41 19.12 6.59
C LEU A 469 -4.49 19.99 5.72
N ARG A 470 -3.77 19.38 4.77
CA ARG A 470 -2.80 20.07 3.91
C ARG A 470 -3.43 21.19 3.08
N GLU A 471 -4.68 21.00 2.62
CA GLU A 471 -5.38 21.97 1.77
C GLU A 471 -5.66 23.24 2.56
N TYR A 472 -6.15 23.08 3.80
CA TYR A 472 -6.45 24.19 4.69
C TYR A 472 -5.17 24.90 5.18
N ALA A 473 -4.13 24.13 5.54
CA ALA A 473 -2.85 24.68 5.95
C ALA A 473 -2.21 25.52 4.83
N THR A 474 -2.13 24.95 3.62
CA THR A 474 -1.55 25.63 2.45
C THR A 474 -2.35 26.87 2.06
N SER A 475 -3.69 26.81 2.09
CA SER A 475 -4.55 27.97 1.78
C SER A 475 -4.35 29.16 2.72
N LYS A 476 -3.84 28.90 3.94
CA LYS A 476 -3.54 29.91 4.97
C LYS A 476 -2.04 30.27 5.00
N GLY A 477 -1.24 29.79 4.05
CA GLY A 477 0.19 30.10 3.93
C GLY A 477 1.14 29.27 4.79
N ALA A 478 0.66 28.18 5.41
CA ALA A 478 1.53 27.25 6.13
C ALA A 478 2.25 26.31 5.17
N THR A 479 3.44 25.83 5.56
CA THR A 479 4.13 24.76 4.85
C THR A 479 3.70 23.39 5.39
N VAL A 480 3.70 22.37 4.52
CA VAL A 480 3.33 21.00 4.89
C VAL A 480 4.55 20.11 4.77
N LYS A 481 4.84 19.34 5.83
CA LYS A 481 5.96 18.39 5.86
C LYS A 481 5.46 17.01 6.26
N TYR A 482 5.86 16.00 5.50
CA TYR A 482 5.62 14.60 5.74
C TYR A 482 6.81 13.94 6.44
N ILE A 483 6.50 13.17 7.47
CA ILE A 483 7.42 12.29 8.19
C ILE A 483 7.35 10.91 7.54
N PRO A 484 8.48 10.39 7.00
CA PRO A 484 8.50 9.14 6.26
C PRO A 484 8.41 7.92 7.20
N LEU A 485 8.22 6.76 6.58
CA LEU A 485 8.27 5.46 7.23
C LEU A 485 9.56 4.73 6.90
N ASP A 486 10.04 3.89 7.82
CA ASP A 486 11.12 2.94 7.58
C ASP A 486 10.65 1.68 6.81
N ASP A 487 11.52 0.68 6.69
CA ASP A 487 11.23 -0.60 6.03
C ASP A 487 10.24 -1.49 6.79
N ASP A 488 10.16 -1.32 8.11
CA ASP A 488 9.17 -1.98 8.96
C ASP A 488 7.86 -1.17 9.04
N LEU A 489 7.72 -0.12 8.21
CA LEU A 489 6.56 0.77 8.14
C LEU A 489 6.28 1.53 9.45
N ARG A 490 7.32 1.76 10.25
CA ARG A 490 7.29 2.58 11.46
C ARG A 490 7.76 4.00 11.16
N LEU A 491 7.42 4.96 12.01
CA LEU A 491 7.89 6.33 11.86
C LEU A 491 9.41 6.38 12.00
N HIS A 492 10.04 7.19 11.13
CA HIS A 492 11.45 7.47 11.27
C HIS A 492 11.68 8.50 12.39
N ASP A 493 11.89 8.02 13.61
CA ASP A 493 11.99 8.85 14.83
C ASP A 493 12.99 10.01 14.68
N ALA A 494 14.21 9.77 14.16
CA ALA A 494 15.21 10.82 13.96
C ALA A 494 14.73 11.95 13.02
N LEU A 495 13.93 11.63 12.00
CA LEU A 495 13.39 12.61 11.06
C LEU A 495 12.20 13.36 11.66
N MET A 496 11.41 12.71 12.52
CA MET A 496 10.40 13.38 13.36
C MET A 496 11.06 14.41 14.28
N GLU A 497 12.12 14.03 15.02
CA GLU A 497 12.83 14.95 15.92
C GLU A 497 13.40 16.15 15.16
N ARG A 498 14.08 15.88 14.04
CA ARG A 498 14.64 16.92 13.17
C ARG A 498 13.57 17.87 12.64
N ALA A 499 12.38 17.36 12.31
CA ALA A 499 11.26 18.20 11.87
C ALA A 499 10.75 19.10 13.00
N LEU A 500 10.58 18.54 14.21
CA LEU A 500 10.13 19.29 15.39
C LEU A 500 11.14 20.37 15.83
N GLN A 501 12.43 20.07 15.80
CA GLN A 501 13.50 21.03 16.14
C GLN A 501 13.60 22.22 15.17
N ARG A 502 13.01 22.11 13.98
CA ARG A 502 13.02 23.15 12.93
C ARG A 502 11.75 24.00 12.93
N LEU A 503 10.84 23.79 13.87
CA LEU A 503 9.66 24.63 14.04
C LEU A 503 10.07 26.04 14.44
N GLN A 504 9.38 27.03 13.89
CA GLN A 504 9.72 28.44 14.08
C GLN A 504 9.02 28.99 15.32
N PRO A 505 9.73 29.60 16.28
CA PRO A 505 9.09 30.21 17.43
C PRO A 505 8.05 31.27 17.02
N GLY A 506 6.92 31.34 17.73
CA GLY A 506 5.90 32.37 17.55
C GLY A 506 4.87 32.10 16.45
N ALA A 507 5.01 31.02 15.68
CA ALA A 507 3.96 30.54 14.77
C ALA A 507 3.18 29.37 15.38
N THR A 508 1.94 29.18 14.91
CA THR A 508 1.05 28.09 15.31
C THR A 508 1.31 26.86 14.44
N HIS A 509 1.95 25.85 15.00
CA HIS A 509 2.27 24.59 14.32
C HIS A 509 1.31 23.47 14.71
N LEU A 510 1.10 22.51 13.81
CA LEU A 510 0.28 21.33 14.08
C LEU A 510 1.02 20.06 13.65
N LEU A 511 1.16 19.10 14.55
CA LEU A 511 1.49 17.72 14.24
C LEU A 511 0.20 16.90 14.20
N ALA A 512 -0.06 16.20 13.10
CA ALA A 512 -1.17 15.25 13.00
C ALA A 512 -0.66 13.85 12.62
N PHE A 513 -0.92 12.89 13.49
CA PHE A 513 -0.49 11.50 13.31
C PHE A 513 -1.50 10.51 13.92
N PRO A 514 -1.58 9.27 13.40
CA PRO A 514 -2.44 8.27 13.99
C PRO A 514 -1.81 7.70 15.24
N ALA A 515 -2.60 7.34 16.25
CA ALA A 515 -2.10 6.52 17.37
C ALA A 515 -1.82 5.08 16.91
N GLN A 516 -2.64 4.57 15.99
CA GLN A 516 -2.46 3.27 15.33
C GLN A 516 -2.71 3.42 13.84
N SER A 517 -1.81 2.90 13.00
CA SER A 517 -2.03 2.84 11.55
C SER A 517 -3.25 1.98 11.24
N ASN A 518 -4.17 2.50 10.42
CA ASN A 518 -5.32 1.72 9.96
C ASN A 518 -4.95 0.70 8.87
N ALA A 519 -3.79 0.84 8.23
CA ALA A 519 -3.33 -0.10 7.21
C ALA A 519 -2.58 -1.27 7.85
N THR A 520 -1.48 -0.98 8.55
CA THR A 520 -0.52 -1.98 9.05
C THR A 520 -0.80 -2.43 10.48
N GLY A 521 -1.65 -1.69 11.21
CA GLY A 521 -1.84 -1.87 12.64
C GLY A 521 -0.71 -1.32 13.51
N VAL A 522 0.37 -0.77 12.94
CA VAL A 522 1.52 -0.21 13.69
C VAL A 522 1.04 0.74 14.77
N ARG A 523 1.54 0.56 15.99
CA ARG A 523 1.29 1.45 17.12
C ARG A 523 2.44 2.44 17.24
N HIS A 524 2.12 3.74 17.19
CA HIS A 524 3.11 4.80 17.28
C HIS A 524 3.37 5.19 18.73
N ASP A 525 4.58 5.68 19.02
CA ASP A 525 4.91 6.16 20.35
C ASP A 525 4.12 7.44 20.67
N LEU A 526 3.20 7.34 21.62
CA LEU A 526 2.40 8.47 22.09
C LEU A 526 3.22 9.52 22.85
N ALA A 527 4.49 9.25 23.19
CA ALA A 527 5.40 10.26 23.71
C ALA A 527 5.65 11.41 22.70
N TRP A 528 5.42 11.19 21.40
CA TRP A 528 5.47 12.25 20.39
C TRP A 528 4.51 13.41 20.70
N ILE A 529 3.40 13.15 21.40
CA ILE A 529 2.47 14.20 21.83
C ILE A 529 3.20 15.24 22.69
N ALA A 530 3.84 14.78 23.76
CA ALA A 530 4.53 15.67 24.69
C ALA A 530 5.77 16.31 24.03
N ARG A 531 6.53 15.54 23.24
CA ARG A 531 7.73 16.06 22.54
C ARG A 531 7.38 17.17 21.54
N ALA A 532 6.29 17.01 20.79
CA ALA A 532 5.84 18.04 19.85
C ALA A 532 5.33 19.30 20.57
N GLN A 533 4.56 19.14 21.64
CA GLN A 533 4.09 20.25 22.47
C GLN A 533 5.24 21.03 23.11
N GLN A 534 6.30 20.35 23.55
CA GLN A 534 7.53 20.99 24.06
C GLN A 534 8.25 21.84 23.01
N GLN A 535 8.12 21.50 21.73
CA GLN A 535 8.66 22.26 20.60
C GLN A 535 7.68 23.31 20.06
N GLY A 536 6.53 23.52 20.73
CA GLY A 536 5.56 24.54 20.38
C GLY A 536 4.52 24.13 19.33
N ALA A 537 4.42 22.84 18.97
CA ALA A 537 3.36 22.35 18.10
C ALA A 537 2.14 21.85 18.89
N SER A 538 0.94 22.21 18.44
CA SER A 538 -0.27 21.50 18.84
C SER A 538 -0.31 20.11 18.21
N VAL A 539 -1.04 19.18 18.83
CA VAL A 539 -1.11 17.78 18.38
C VAL A 539 -2.54 17.34 18.13
N LEU A 540 -2.82 16.90 16.89
CA LEU A 540 -4.00 16.12 16.53
C LEU A 540 -3.65 14.64 16.50
N CYS A 541 -4.18 13.89 17.45
CA CYS A 541 -4.03 12.44 17.53
C CYS A 541 -5.24 11.75 16.88
N ASP A 542 -5.04 11.09 15.73
CA ASP A 542 -6.07 10.23 15.14
C ASP A 542 -6.14 8.90 15.88
N ALA A 543 -7.11 8.79 16.78
CA ALA A 543 -7.29 7.63 17.63
C ALA A 543 -8.27 6.61 17.01
N ALA A 544 -8.81 6.85 15.80
CA ALA A 544 -9.92 6.08 15.26
C ALA A 544 -9.63 4.58 15.05
N ALA A 545 -8.36 4.21 14.81
CA ALA A 545 -7.93 2.81 14.74
C ALA A 545 -7.31 2.28 16.05
N TRP A 546 -7.03 3.16 17.01
CA TRP A 546 -6.47 2.82 18.32
C TRP A 546 -7.54 2.42 19.33
N VAL A 547 -8.56 3.27 19.50
CA VAL A 547 -9.59 3.12 20.55
C VAL A 547 -10.46 1.87 20.48
N PRO A 548 -10.57 1.12 19.37
CA PRO A 548 -11.25 -0.18 19.39
C PRO A 548 -10.52 -1.26 20.20
N GLN A 549 -9.20 -1.11 20.43
CA GLN A 549 -8.35 -2.15 21.03
C GLN A 549 -7.34 -1.60 22.04
N SER A 550 -7.36 -0.31 22.36
CA SER A 550 -6.49 0.28 23.37
C SER A 550 -7.09 1.57 23.87
N ARG A 551 -7.04 1.79 25.18
CA ARG A 551 -7.44 3.06 25.76
C ARG A 551 -6.38 4.13 25.44
N LEU A 552 -6.83 5.32 25.08
CA LEU A 552 -5.96 6.51 25.04
C LEU A 552 -6.19 7.28 26.34
N ASP A 553 -5.31 7.06 27.33
CA ASP A 553 -5.45 7.67 28.65
C ASP A 553 -4.93 9.11 28.65
N CYS A 554 -5.86 10.05 28.71
CA CYS A 554 -5.61 11.48 28.68
C CYS A 554 -4.98 12.02 29.98
N THR A 555 -4.94 11.22 31.05
CA THR A 555 -4.16 11.58 32.25
C THR A 555 -2.66 11.46 32.00
N ILE A 556 -2.26 10.53 31.11
CA ILE A 556 -0.87 10.21 30.76
C ILE A 556 -0.43 11.01 29.53
N HIS A 557 -1.16 10.85 28.42
CA HIS A 557 -0.86 11.52 27.15
C HIS A 557 -1.91 12.60 26.91
N ARG A 558 -1.51 13.85 26.71
CA ARG A 558 -2.45 14.98 26.66
C ARG A 558 -2.51 15.67 25.28
N PRO A 559 -3.02 15.00 24.22
CA PRO A 559 -3.20 15.63 22.92
C PRO A 559 -4.04 16.91 23.00
N ASP A 560 -3.79 17.84 22.10
CA ASP A 560 -4.65 19.03 21.97
C ASP A 560 -5.99 18.67 21.34
N PHE A 561 -5.98 17.72 20.40
CA PHE A 561 -7.15 17.21 19.70
C PHE A 561 -7.08 15.68 19.60
N VAL A 562 -8.14 14.99 20.02
CA VAL A 562 -8.34 13.55 19.80
C VAL A 562 -9.58 13.35 18.95
N VAL A 563 -9.47 12.53 17.92
CA VAL A 563 -10.61 12.20 17.04
C VAL A 563 -10.97 10.73 17.12
N ALA A 564 -12.27 10.42 17.15
CA ALA A 564 -12.77 9.05 17.22
C ALA A 564 -14.10 8.88 16.48
N SER A 565 -14.39 7.63 16.08
CA SER A 565 -15.68 7.23 15.50
C SER A 565 -16.25 6.06 16.29
N PHE A 566 -17.48 6.17 16.79
CA PHE A 566 -18.03 5.19 17.74
C PHE A 566 -18.33 3.85 17.08
N TYR A 567 -18.76 3.85 15.81
CA TYR A 567 -18.98 2.61 15.05
C TYR A 567 -17.71 1.75 14.89
N LYS A 568 -16.50 2.32 15.09
CA LYS A 568 -15.27 1.53 15.09
C LYS A 568 -15.02 0.85 16.44
N ILE A 569 -15.51 1.41 17.53
CA ILE A 569 -15.32 0.88 18.89
C ILE A 569 -16.31 -0.25 19.15
N PHE A 570 -17.61 -0.01 18.90
CA PHE A 570 -18.70 -0.93 19.25
C PHE A 570 -19.76 -1.09 18.16
N GLY A 571 -19.48 -0.64 16.93
CA GLY A 571 -20.24 -1.02 15.72
C GLY A 571 -21.48 -0.20 15.40
N TYR A 572 -22.04 0.53 16.37
CA TYR A 572 -23.22 1.37 16.21
C TYR A 572 -23.24 2.45 17.29
N PRO A 573 -23.66 3.71 17.04
CA PRO A 573 -24.28 4.17 15.81
C PRO A 573 -23.26 4.62 14.76
N THR A 574 -23.59 4.38 13.48
CA THR A 574 -22.98 5.09 12.37
C THR A 574 -23.47 6.54 12.33
N GLY A 575 -22.69 7.43 11.72
CA GLY A 575 -23.01 8.87 11.73
C GLY A 575 -22.83 9.54 13.10
N ALA A 576 -22.04 8.93 13.99
CA ALA A 576 -21.63 9.52 15.25
C ALA A 576 -20.14 9.28 15.54
N GLY A 577 -19.46 10.36 15.92
CA GLY A 577 -18.09 10.39 16.43
C GLY A 577 -17.89 11.63 17.29
N CYS A 578 -16.65 11.90 17.67
CA CYS A 578 -16.34 13.10 18.43
C CYS A 578 -14.95 13.66 18.11
N LEU A 579 -14.83 14.95 18.36
CA LEU A 579 -13.59 15.64 18.66
C LEU A 579 -13.55 15.86 20.18
N LEU A 580 -12.54 15.33 20.84
CA LEU A 580 -12.20 15.72 22.20
C LEU A 580 -11.08 16.77 22.10
N ALA A 581 -11.39 18.01 22.45
CA ALA A 581 -10.47 19.14 22.33
C ALA A 581 -10.08 19.64 23.71
N ARG A 582 -8.77 19.75 23.98
CA ARG A 582 -8.28 20.35 25.21
C ARG A 582 -8.71 21.81 25.25
N ARG A 583 -9.25 22.31 26.36
CA ARG A 583 -9.84 23.66 26.42
C ARG A 583 -8.89 24.77 25.94
N ALA A 584 -7.63 24.72 26.38
CA ALA A 584 -6.60 25.67 25.96
C ALA A 584 -6.36 25.66 24.43
N ALA A 585 -6.47 24.50 23.79
CA ALA A 585 -6.33 24.37 22.34
C ALA A 585 -7.62 24.77 21.59
N LEU A 586 -8.78 24.45 22.18
CA LEU A 586 -10.08 24.83 21.66
C LEU A 586 -10.20 26.35 21.53
N ASP A 587 -9.69 27.12 22.50
CA ASP A 587 -9.74 28.59 22.49
C ASP A 587 -9.01 29.22 21.30
N MET A 588 -8.04 28.52 20.72
CA MET A 588 -7.37 28.95 19.49
C MET A 588 -8.19 28.70 18.23
N LEU A 589 -9.13 27.74 18.27
CA LEU A 589 -9.99 27.40 17.13
C LEU A 589 -11.09 28.47 16.96
N LYS A 590 -11.24 28.95 15.71
CA LYS A 590 -12.29 29.90 15.33
C LYS A 590 -13.25 29.28 14.32
N PRO A 591 -14.57 29.32 14.57
CA PRO A 591 -15.56 28.89 13.59
C PRO A 591 -15.41 29.67 12.28
N THR A 592 -15.37 28.95 11.16
CA THR A 592 -15.28 29.54 9.81
C THR A 592 -16.61 29.60 9.09
N SER A 593 -17.62 28.87 9.58
CA SER A 593 -18.95 28.79 8.98
C SER A 593 -20.04 29.26 9.93
N PHE A 594 -21.07 29.92 9.38
CA PHE A 594 -22.30 30.24 10.10
C PHE A 594 -23.20 29.01 10.11
N ALA A 595 -23.42 28.42 11.29
CA ALA A 595 -24.34 27.30 11.47
C ALA A 595 -25.26 27.56 12.66
N GLY A 596 -26.57 27.36 12.47
CA GLY A 596 -27.57 27.67 13.50
C GLY A 596 -27.42 26.89 14.81
N GLY A 597 -26.73 25.75 14.80
CA GLY A 597 -26.39 25.00 16.02
C GLY A 597 -25.43 25.78 16.93
N GLY A 598 -24.37 26.34 16.35
CA GLY A 598 -23.34 27.08 17.06
C GLY A 598 -23.60 28.58 17.28
N VAL A 599 -24.70 29.12 16.77
CA VAL A 599 -25.08 30.54 16.91
C VAL A 599 -26.17 30.68 17.97
N CYS A 600 -26.00 31.61 18.91
CA CYS A 600 -27.01 31.94 19.91
C CYS A 600 -27.83 33.18 19.53
N TYR A 601 -27.25 34.10 18.75
CA TYR A 601 -27.92 35.30 18.27
C TYR A 601 -27.34 35.78 16.95
N TYR A 602 -28.22 36.14 16.01
CA TYR A 602 -27.88 36.82 14.77
C TYR A 602 -28.81 38.02 14.60
N SER A 603 -28.24 39.21 14.46
CA SER A 603 -28.99 40.39 14.10
C SER A 603 -29.39 40.31 12.63
N GLY A 604 -30.67 40.04 12.36
CA GLY A 604 -31.20 39.95 11.00
C GLY A 604 -31.06 41.24 10.19
N PRO A 605 -31.37 41.22 8.88
CA PRO A 605 -31.16 42.34 7.95
C PRO A 605 -31.95 43.63 8.25
N TRP A 606 -32.78 43.62 9.30
CA TRP A 606 -33.64 44.70 9.76
C TRP A 606 -33.11 45.37 11.04
N SER A 607 -32.03 44.82 11.61
CA SER A 607 -31.36 45.36 12.79
C SER A 607 -30.39 46.47 12.39
N PRO A 608 -30.35 47.61 13.11
CA PRO A 608 -29.37 48.67 12.86
C PRO A 608 -27.94 48.27 13.28
N THR A 609 -27.77 47.14 13.97
CA THR A 609 -26.46 46.58 14.34
C THR A 609 -26.22 45.27 13.62
N ASP A 610 -25.00 45.04 13.14
CA ASP A 610 -24.50 43.76 12.63
C ASP A 610 -23.74 43.02 13.74
N ARG A 611 -24.41 42.05 14.38
CA ARG A 611 -23.94 41.28 15.53
C ARG A 611 -24.24 39.80 15.32
N LEU A 612 -23.19 39.01 15.42
CA LEU A 612 -23.24 37.55 15.46
C LEU A 612 -22.63 37.07 16.77
N LEU A 613 -23.42 36.38 17.59
CA LEU A 613 -22.95 35.77 18.84
C LEU A 613 -22.97 34.25 18.69
N TYR A 614 -21.82 33.64 18.91
CA TYR A 614 -21.68 32.20 18.98
C TYR A 614 -21.99 31.69 20.39
N ARG A 615 -22.36 30.42 20.49
CA ARG A 615 -22.45 29.70 21.77
C ARG A 615 -21.05 29.58 22.40
N ASP A 616 -21.02 29.22 23.68
CA ASP A 616 -19.77 29.06 24.41
C ASP A 616 -19.08 27.72 24.08
N ALA A 617 -17.77 27.66 24.38
CA ALA A 617 -16.95 26.44 24.33
C ALA A 617 -17.09 25.65 23.02
N GLY A 618 -17.37 24.34 23.09
CA GLY A 618 -17.45 23.46 21.93
C GLY A 618 -18.72 23.62 21.12
N GLN A 619 -19.80 24.11 21.74
CA GLN A 619 -21.10 24.26 21.09
C GLN A 619 -21.05 25.23 19.91
N ARG A 620 -20.10 26.17 19.88
CA ARG A 620 -19.90 27.07 18.72
C ARG A 620 -19.55 26.36 17.41
N PHE A 621 -19.13 25.10 17.48
CA PHE A 621 -18.80 24.27 16.33
C PHE A 621 -19.91 23.29 15.95
N GLU A 622 -21.06 23.29 16.65
CA GLU A 622 -22.19 22.43 16.32
C GLU A 622 -22.87 22.91 15.02
N VAL A 623 -22.91 22.02 14.03
CA VAL A 623 -23.57 22.28 12.74
C VAL A 623 -25.00 21.78 12.78
N GLY A 624 -25.93 22.69 13.06
CA GLY A 624 -27.37 22.40 13.06
C GLY A 624 -27.80 21.57 14.28
N THR A 625 -28.85 20.75 14.11
CA THR A 625 -29.38 19.92 15.21
C THR A 625 -28.45 18.72 15.44
N PRO A 626 -27.98 18.46 16.67
CA PRO A 626 -27.16 17.30 16.95
C PRO A 626 -27.93 15.99 16.77
N ASN A 627 -27.24 14.88 16.50
CA ASN A 627 -27.83 13.55 16.40
C ASN A 627 -28.24 13.02 17.79
N TYR A 628 -29.23 13.66 18.42
CA TYR A 628 -29.60 13.41 19.81
C TYR A 628 -30.21 12.03 20.04
N ALA A 629 -30.70 11.37 18.98
CA ALA A 629 -31.17 10.00 19.02
C ALA A 629 -30.02 8.99 19.25
N ALA A 630 -28.78 9.35 18.90
CA ALA A 630 -27.61 8.48 19.06
C ALA A 630 -27.04 8.47 20.48
N PHE A 631 -27.27 9.51 21.30
CA PHE A 631 -26.65 9.62 22.63
C PHE A 631 -26.92 8.41 23.56
N PRO A 632 -28.16 7.88 23.66
CA PRO A 632 -28.41 6.68 24.46
C PRO A 632 -27.62 5.45 23.98
N ALA A 633 -27.45 5.29 22.67
CA ALA A 633 -26.69 4.18 22.09
C ALA A 633 -25.19 4.31 22.33
N ILE A 634 -24.65 5.55 22.25
CA ILE A 634 -23.23 5.82 22.52
C ILE A 634 -22.89 5.46 23.96
N ALA A 635 -23.68 5.92 24.93
CA ALA A 635 -23.47 5.60 26.35
C ALA A 635 -23.48 4.08 26.58
N ARG A 636 -24.50 3.38 26.07
CA ARG A 636 -24.60 1.91 26.22
C ARG A 636 -23.48 1.15 25.50
N GLY A 637 -22.98 1.68 24.39
CA GLY A 637 -21.82 1.12 23.70
C GLY A 637 -20.58 1.10 24.59
N PHE A 638 -20.30 2.21 25.29
CA PHE A 638 -19.20 2.27 26.26
C PHE A 638 -19.45 1.37 27.48
N GLU A 639 -20.67 1.35 28.01
CA GLU A 639 -21.06 0.44 29.11
C GLU A 639 -20.87 -1.04 28.72
N PHE A 640 -21.23 -1.41 27.48
CA PHE A 640 -21.05 -2.76 26.95
C PHE A 640 -19.57 -3.14 26.87
N ILE A 641 -18.72 -2.24 26.35
CA ILE A 641 -17.26 -2.43 26.34
C ILE A 641 -16.70 -2.57 27.76
N ALA A 642 -17.12 -1.70 28.69
CA ALA A 642 -16.68 -1.76 30.09
C ALA A 642 -17.08 -3.08 30.76
N ALA A 643 -18.33 -3.54 30.54
CA ALA A 643 -18.84 -4.80 31.09
C ALA A 643 -18.08 -6.05 30.59
N MET A 644 -17.46 -5.98 29.40
CA MET A 644 -16.60 -7.04 28.86
C MET A 644 -15.17 -7.02 29.42
N GLY A 645 -14.84 -6.10 30.32
CA GLY A 645 -13.48 -5.92 30.83
C GLY A 645 -12.66 -4.88 30.06
N GLY A 646 -13.33 -3.97 29.33
CA GLY A 646 -12.69 -2.88 28.60
C GLY A 646 -12.16 -3.27 27.22
N VAL A 647 -11.58 -2.30 26.52
CA VAL A 647 -10.98 -2.52 25.18
C VAL A 647 -9.72 -3.38 25.25
N GLU A 648 -9.08 -3.45 26.42
CA GLU A 648 -7.92 -4.29 26.70
C GLU A 648 -8.26 -5.77 26.61
N ALA A 649 -9.42 -6.19 27.11
CA ALA A 649 -9.90 -7.57 26.96
C ALA A 649 -10.15 -7.92 25.49
N VAL A 650 -10.70 -6.97 24.72
CA VAL A 650 -10.87 -7.10 23.26
C VAL A 650 -9.51 -7.18 22.54
N ALA A 651 -8.54 -6.39 22.98
CA ALA A 651 -7.19 -6.38 22.45
C ALA A 651 -6.50 -7.72 22.68
N GLN A 652 -6.54 -8.24 23.92
CA GLN A 652 -5.89 -9.48 24.29
C GLN A 652 -6.33 -10.64 23.39
N ARG A 653 -7.64 -10.81 23.19
CA ARG A 653 -8.16 -11.88 22.32
C ARG A 653 -7.85 -11.65 20.84
N SER A 654 -8.00 -10.41 20.36
CA SER A 654 -7.82 -10.11 18.93
C SER A 654 -6.35 -10.21 18.53
N SER A 655 -5.44 -9.75 19.40
CA SER A 655 -4.00 -9.85 19.19
C SER A 655 -3.52 -11.29 19.24
N ALA A 656 -4.12 -12.18 20.05
CA ALA A 656 -3.82 -13.61 20.01
C ALA A 656 -4.18 -14.22 18.64
N LEU A 657 -5.37 -13.93 18.11
CA LEU A 657 -5.79 -14.38 16.77
C LEU A 657 -4.86 -13.83 15.67
N ALA A 658 -4.51 -12.55 15.74
CA ALA A 658 -3.60 -11.92 14.79
C ALA A 658 -2.19 -12.52 14.85
N ALA A 659 -1.66 -12.78 16.05
CA ALA A 659 -0.34 -13.39 16.23
C ALA A 659 -0.30 -14.83 15.68
N TRP A 660 -1.33 -15.63 15.97
CA TRP A 660 -1.44 -16.98 15.40
C TRP A 660 -1.53 -16.94 13.87
N MET A 661 -2.36 -16.04 13.33
CA MET A 661 -2.51 -15.86 11.89
C MET A 661 -1.18 -15.46 11.22
N ASP A 662 -0.47 -14.48 11.78
CA ASP A 662 0.81 -14.01 11.28
C ASP A 662 1.85 -15.14 11.23
N ALA A 663 1.97 -15.91 12.31
CA ALA A 663 2.87 -17.07 12.39
C ALA A 663 2.51 -18.15 11.35
N ARG A 664 1.22 -18.44 11.20
CA ARG A 664 0.74 -19.48 10.27
C ARG A 664 0.96 -19.05 8.81
N LEU A 665 0.58 -17.84 8.45
CA LEU A 665 0.77 -17.29 7.10
C LEU A 665 2.25 -17.24 6.72
N SER A 666 3.10 -16.76 7.63
CA SER A 666 4.55 -16.69 7.42
C SER A 666 5.22 -18.07 7.22
N SER A 667 4.58 -19.14 7.69
CA SER A 667 5.07 -20.52 7.52
C SER A 667 4.70 -21.17 6.19
N LEU A 668 3.74 -20.60 5.44
CA LEU A 668 3.23 -21.20 4.21
C LEU A 668 4.22 -20.95 3.07
N ARG A 669 4.66 -22.05 2.43
CA ARG A 669 5.61 -22.03 1.31
C ARG A 669 5.14 -22.93 0.17
N HIS A 670 5.32 -22.44 -1.05
CA HIS A 670 5.15 -23.24 -2.25
C HIS A 670 6.17 -24.38 -2.28
N ARG A 671 5.72 -25.53 -2.75
CA ARG A 671 6.50 -26.76 -2.96
C ARG A 671 6.88 -26.92 -4.43
N ILE A 672 6.09 -26.33 -5.34
CA ILE A 672 6.32 -26.33 -6.78
C ILE A 672 7.06 -25.06 -7.18
N LYS A 673 8.00 -25.16 -8.14
CA LYS A 673 8.77 -24.03 -8.71
C LYS A 673 9.65 -23.26 -7.68
N GLY A 674 9.95 -23.90 -6.55
CA GLY A 674 10.93 -23.47 -5.54
C GLY A 674 10.32 -23.25 -4.15
N ASP A 675 11.17 -23.11 -3.12
CA ASP A 675 10.74 -22.86 -1.73
C ASP A 675 10.44 -21.37 -1.49
N ARG A 676 9.33 -20.89 -2.03
CA ARG A 676 8.91 -19.47 -1.95
C ARG A 676 7.78 -19.28 -0.94
N PRO A 677 7.76 -18.17 -0.18
CA PRO A 677 6.64 -17.87 0.72
C PRO A 677 5.36 -17.59 -0.07
N LEU A 678 4.22 -18.09 0.43
CA LEU A 678 2.90 -17.84 -0.16
C LEU A 678 2.45 -16.39 0.00
N CYS A 679 2.84 -15.74 1.09
CA CYS A 679 2.41 -14.37 1.36
C CYS A 679 3.48 -13.60 2.10
N ARG A 680 3.45 -12.29 1.95
CA ARG A 680 4.23 -11.35 2.74
C ARG A 680 3.27 -10.56 3.62
N VAL A 681 3.44 -10.70 4.93
CA VAL A 681 2.79 -9.83 5.90
C VAL A 681 3.69 -8.60 6.10
N TYR A 682 3.11 -7.41 6.00
CA TYR A 682 3.82 -6.14 6.09
C TYR A 682 3.73 -5.53 7.50
N GLY A 683 4.74 -4.74 7.86
CA GLY A 683 4.84 -4.08 9.15
C GLY A 683 5.62 -4.89 10.19
N PRO A 684 5.73 -4.37 11.43
CA PRO A 684 6.53 -4.98 12.48
C PRO A 684 5.84 -6.22 13.07
N PRO A 685 6.54 -6.99 13.93
CA PRO A 685 5.96 -8.14 14.62
C PRO A 685 4.66 -7.80 15.39
N PRO A 686 3.80 -8.81 15.67
CA PRO A 686 2.50 -8.62 16.33
C PRO A 686 2.55 -7.88 17.68
N THR A 687 3.69 -7.87 18.36
CA THR A 687 3.87 -7.16 19.65
C THR A 687 3.89 -5.63 19.50
N LEU A 688 4.15 -5.11 18.31
CA LEU A 688 4.26 -3.67 18.02
C LEU A 688 3.08 -3.13 17.18
N ARG A 689 2.03 -3.95 16.98
CA ARG A 689 0.85 -3.58 16.21
C ARG A 689 -0.44 -4.05 16.88
N GLY A 690 -1.57 -3.45 16.50
CA GLY A 690 -2.90 -3.95 16.82
C GLY A 690 -3.23 -5.22 16.03
N ALA A 691 -4.45 -5.75 16.20
CA ALA A 691 -4.88 -7.00 15.56
C ALA A 691 -5.27 -6.83 14.08
N THR A 692 -4.41 -6.16 13.31
CA THR A 692 -4.56 -5.87 11.88
C THR A 692 -3.34 -6.39 11.13
N LEU A 693 -3.58 -7.11 10.04
CA LEU A 693 -2.54 -7.64 9.17
C LEU A 693 -2.77 -7.10 7.76
N MET A 694 -1.79 -6.37 7.24
CA MET A 694 -1.69 -6.01 5.84
C MET A 694 -0.78 -7.01 5.15
N LEU A 695 -1.20 -7.57 4.02
CA LEU A 695 -0.45 -8.61 3.33
C LEU A 695 -0.72 -8.63 1.83
N ASN A 696 0.20 -9.25 1.09
CA ASN A 696 0.00 -9.69 -0.29
C ASN A 696 0.30 -11.18 -0.42
N PHE A 697 -0.45 -11.83 -1.31
CA PHE A 697 -0.22 -13.22 -1.69
C PHE A 697 0.68 -13.27 -2.93
N PHE A 698 1.46 -14.32 -3.04
CA PHE A 698 2.34 -14.62 -4.15
C PHE A 698 2.03 -16.00 -4.67
N ASP A 699 2.18 -16.21 -5.97
CA ASP A 699 2.01 -17.51 -6.60
C ASP A 699 3.29 -18.36 -6.52
N CYS A 700 3.26 -19.58 -7.07
CA CYS A 700 4.42 -20.47 -7.05
C CYS A 700 5.64 -19.93 -7.84
N TYR A 701 5.44 -18.90 -8.66
CA TYR A 701 6.47 -18.18 -9.39
C TYR A 701 7.01 -16.97 -8.62
N GLY A 702 6.44 -16.66 -7.45
CA GLY A 702 6.74 -15.47 -6.67
C GLY A 702 6.14 -14.19 -7.25
N SER A 703 5.20 -14.32 -8.19
CA SER A 703 4.40 -13.24 -8.74
C SER A 703 3.40 -12.78 -7.70
N ILE A 704 3.16 -11.47 -7.59
CA ILE A 704 2.07 -10.98 -6.74
C ILE A 704 0.73 -11.49 -7.30
N MET A 705 -0.10 -12.04 -6.43
CA MET A 705 -1.50 -12.32 -6.76
C MET A 705 -2.30 -11.04 -6.54
N PRO A 706 -2.94 -10.46 -7.59
CA PRO A 706 -3.62 -9.18 -7.47
C PRO A 706 -4.64 -9.17 -6.32
N HIS A 707 -4.55 -8.17 -5.45
CA HIS A 707 -5.37 -8.08 -4.23
C HIS A 707 -6.89 -8.10 -4.53
N ALA A 708 -7.31 -7.56 -5.68
CA ALA A 708 -8.70 -7.59 -6.15
C ALA A 708 -9.17 -9.01 -6.54
N ARG A 709 -8.28 -9.85 -7.08
CA ARG A 709 -8.58 -11.26 -7.36
C ARG A 709 -8.70 -12.06 -6.06
N ILE A 710 -7.77 -11.84 -5.12
CA ILE A 710 -7.83 -12.46 -3.78
C ILE A 710 -9.13 -12.10 -3.06
N LYS A 711 -9.52 -10.82 -3.05
CA LYS A 711 -10.78 -10.40 -2.43
C LYS A 711 -11.99 -11.11 -3.04
N ARG A 712 -12.10 -11.12 -4.38
CA ARG A 712 -13.21 -11.79 -5.07
C ARG A 712 -13.26 -13.29 -4.75
N ALA A 713 -12.10 -13.95 -4.69
CA ALA A 713 -12.03 -15.36 -4.29
C ALA A 713 -12.50 -15.56 -2.84
N ALA A 714 -12.04 -14.72 -1.90
CA ALA A 714 -12.45 -14.77 -0.50
C ALA A 714 -13.97 -14.54 -0.31
N ASP A 715 -14.55 -13.57 -1.01
CA ASP A 715 -15.99 -13.26 -0.97
C ASP A 715 -16.85 -14.48 -1.35
N ARG A 716 -16.41 -15.31 -2.31
CA ARG A 716 -17.13 -16.55 -2.71
C ARG A 716 -17.26 -17.57 -1.59
N PHE A 717 -16.34 -17.52 -0.63
CA PHE A 717 -16.36 -18.37 0.56
C PHE A 717 -16.86 -17.62 1.80
N GLY A 718 -17.61 -16.51 1.64
CA GLY A 718 -18.16 -15.76 2.76
C GLY A 718 -17.11 -15.13 3.68
N ILE A 719 -15.88 -14.91 3.19
CA ILE A 719 -14.81 -14.25 3.92
C ILE A 719 -14.82 -12.78 3.52
N THR A 720 -15.23 -11.91 4.45
CA THR A 720 -15.24 -10.46 4.23
C THR A 720 -13.93 -9.86 4.70
N LEU A 721 -13.15 -9.34 3.76
CA LEU A 721 -11.89 -8.64 3.99
C LEU A 721 -11.81 -7.36 3.15
N ARG A 722 -10.79 -6.54 3.39
CA ARG A 722 -10.57 -5.30 2.64
C ARG A 722 -9.38 -5.42 1.71
N ASN A 723 -9.42 -4.74 0.57
CA ASN A 723 -8.31 -4.66 -0.39
C ASN A 723 -8.10 -3.20 -0.86
N GLY A 724 -6.98 -2.95 -1.55
CA GLY A 724 -6.63 -1.63 -2.11
C GLY A 724 -5.70 -0.85 -1.20
N CYS A 725 -5.86 0.47 -1.14
CA CYS A 725 -4.98 1.36 -0.36
C CYS A 725 -5.48 1.64 1.07
N PHE A 726 -6.67 1.15 1.45
CA PHE A 726 -7.30 1.35 2.78
C PHE A 726 -7.47 2.83 3.19
N CYS A 727 -7.54 3.75 2.22
CA CYS A 727 -7.46 5.19 2.47
C CYS A 727 -6.16 5.59 3.21
N ASN A 728 -5.08 4.85 3.03
CA ASN A 728 -3.76 5.06 3.62
C ASN A 728 -2.69 4.74 2.57
N LEU A 729 -2.67 5.60 1.56
CA LEU A 729 -1.86 5.40 0.38
C LEU A 729 -0.37 5.42 0.70
N GLY A 730 0.07 6.26 1.64
CA GLY A 730 1.48 6.36 1.99
C GLY A 730 2.05 5.07 2.60
N ALA A 731 1.33 4.39 3.50
CA ALA A 731 1.77 3.11 4.04
C ALA A 731 1.78 2.00 2.98
N VAL A 732 0.74 1.95 2.14
CA VAL A 732 0.62 0.91 1.09
C VAL A 732 1.69 1.12 0.01
N GLN A 733 1.93 2.36 -0.42
CA GLN A 733 3.02 2.68 -1.35
C GLN A 733 4.36 2.28 -0.78
N GLN A 734 4.66 2.64 0.48
CA GLN A 734 5.92 2.26 1.12
C GLN A 734 6.11 0.74 1.15
N ALA A 735 5.04 -0.01 1.44
CA ALA A 735 5.07 -1.46 1.57
C ALA A 735 5.18 -2.19 0.22
N THR A 736 4.52 -1.66 -0.81
CA THR A 736 4.37 -2.32 -2.13
C THR A 736 5.34 -1.79 -3.18
N TYR A 737 6.09 -0.72 -2.91
CA TYR A 737 7.02 -0.08 -3.86
C TYR A 737 7.93 -1.08 -4.57
N ALA A 738 8.51 -2.02 -3.82
CA ALA A 738 9.44 -3.03 -4.37
C ALA A 738 8.73 -4.17 -5.13
N THR A 739 7.41 -4.32 -4.99
CA THR A 739 6.64 -5.44 -5.54
C THR A 739 5.78 -5.03 -6.74
N ALA A 740 5.26 -3.80 -6.73
CA ALA A 740 4.35 -3.24 -7.74
C ALA A 740 5.07 -2.48 -8.88
N GLY A 741 6.37 -2.21 -8.73
CA GLY A 741 7.14 -1.37 -9.64
C GLY A 741 6.96 0.13 -9.32
N ALA A 742 8.08 0.84 -9.19
CA ALA A 742 8.10 2.26 -8.80
C ALA A 742 7.27 3.17 -9.72
N GLU A 743 7.25 2.86 -11.02
CA GLU A 743 6.57 3.63 -12.07
C GLU A 743 5.04 3.66 -11.95
N HIS A 744 4.44 2.63 -11.34
CA HIS A 744 2.99 2.55 -11.11
C HIS A 744 2.60 3.22 -9.79
N CYS A 745 3.47 3.19 -8.77
CA CYS A 745 3.15 3.76 -7.46
C CYS A 745 3.54 5.25 -7.34
N GLU A 746 4.33 5.80 -8.27
CA GLU A 746 4.57 7.24 -8.38
C GLU A 746 3.33 7.95 -8.96
N LEU A 747 2.46 8.40 -8.05
CA LEU A 747 1.22 9.11 -8.35
C LEU A 747 1.48 10.28 -9.30
N ASP A 748 0.99 10.11 -10.53
CA ASP A 748 0.60 11.12 -11.49
C ASP A 748 1.15 12.55 -11.29
N LYS A 749 2.47 12.70 -11.47
CA LYS A 749 3.06 14.03 -11.77
C LYS A 749 2.68 14.52 -13.18
N THR A 750 1.84 13.77 -13.90
CA THR A 750 1.46 14.03 -15.30
C THR A 750 0.04 14.59 -15.48
N GLY A 751 -0.77 14.65 -14.41
CA GLY A 751 -2.19 15.04 -14.46
C GLY A 751 -3.11 14.09 -15.25
N LYS A 752 -2.70 12.84 -15.50
CA LYS A 752 -3.40 11.81 -16.28
C LYS A 752 -4.38 10.94 -15.49
N ILE A 753 -4.33 10.93 -14.16
CA ILE A 753 -5.31 10.27 -13.29
C ILE A 753 -6.43 11.28 -13.04
N LEU A 754 -7.45 11.21 -13.90
CA LEU A 754 -8.53 12.20 -13.94
C LEU A 754 -9.69 11.87 -12.99
N ASP A 755 -9.82 10.60 -12.58
CA ASP A 755 -10.91 10.12 -11.74
C ASP A 755 -10.53 8.87 -10.93
N CYS A 756 -11.40 8.49 -9.98
CA CYS A 756 -11.21 7.32 -9.12
C CYS A 756 -11.17 6.00 -9.89
N LYS A 757 -11.92 5.90 -11.01
CA LYS A 757 -11.96 4.67 -11.81
C LYS A 757 -10.61 4.44 -12.50
N ALA A 758 -10.03 5.48 -13.09
CA ALA A 758 -8.71 5.43 -13.68
C ALA A 758 -7.62 5.15 -12.63
N PHE A 759 -7.78 5.66 -11.41
CA PHE A 759 -6.88 5.33 -10.29
C PHE A 759 -6.97 3.84 -9.93
N ASP A 760 -8.17 3.32 -9.72
CA ASP A 760 -8.38 1.92 -9.37
C ASP A 760 -7.85 1.00 -10.48
N GLU A 761 -8.24 1.24 -11.74
CA GLU A 761 -7.85 0.39 -12.87
C GLU A 761 -6.34 0.45 -13.16
N LYS A 762 -5.74 1.65 -13.19
CA LYS A 762 -4.35 1.80 -13.64
C LYS A 762 -3.32 1.65 -12.52
N ILE A 763 -3.63 2.11 -11.31
CA ILE A 763 -2.68 2.13 -10.20
C ILE A 763 -2.88 0.95 -9.27
N LEU A 764 -4.11 0.69 -8.82
CA LEU A 764 -4.36 -0.39 -7.87
C LEU A 764 -4.41 -1.76 -8.56
N GLU A 765 -5.19 -1.90 -9.62
CA GLU A 765 -5.43 -3.19 -10.27
C GLU A 765 -4.33 -3.57 -11.27
N LYS A 766 -4.01 -2.70 -12.23
CA LYS A 766 -2.93 -2.99 -13.20
C LYS A 766 -1.54 -2.79 -12.62
N GLY A 767 -1.37 -1.82 -11.73
CA GLY A 767 -0.09 -1.52 -11.12
C GLY A 767 0.22 -2.38 -9.91
N ASP A 768 -0.72 -3.20 -9.44
CA ASP A 768 -0.58 -4.01 -8.21
C ASP A 768 -0.12 -3.21 -6.97
N CYS A 769 -0.30 -1.88 -6.94
CA CYS A 769 0.08 -0.98 -5.84
C CYS A 769 -0.89 -1.06 -4.63
N GLY A 770 -1.64 -2.15 -4.50
CA GLY A 770 -2.59 -2.39 -3.41
C GLY A 770 -2.20 -3.57 -2.53
N ALA A 771 -2.93 -3.77 -1.43
CA ALA A 771 -2.76 -4.93 -0.57
C ALA A 771 -4.10 -5.51 -0.12
N VAL A 772 -4.06 -6.66 0.54
CA VAL A 772 -5.15 -7.21 1.35
C VAL A 772 -4.95 -6.79 2.81
N ARG A 773 -6.05 -6.47 3.50
CA ARG A 773 -6.05 -6.23 4.95
C ARG A 773 -7.12 -7.08 5.61
N ILE A 774 -6.69 -7.79 6.65
CA ILE A 774 -7.57 -8.47 7.61
C ILE A 774 -7.38 -7.87 8.99
N SER A 775 -8.44 -7.87 9.78
CA SER A 775 -8.44 -7.33 11.14
C SER A 775 -9.45 -8.07 12.01
N PHE A 776 -9.02 -8.46 13.20
CA PHE A 776 -9.84 -9.15 14.20
C PHE A 776 -10.42 -8.14 15.19
N GLY A 777 -11.59 -8.43 15.76
CA GLY A 777 -12.26 -7.51 16.67
C GLY A 777 -13.41 -8.14 17.45
N LEU A 778 -14.47 -7.36 17.71
CA LEU A 778 -15.49 -7.74 18.69
C LEU A 778 -16.19 -9.07 18.42
N GLY A 779 -16.42 -9.42 17.16
CA GLY A 779 -17.14 -10.64 16.78
C GLY A 779 -16.24 -11.82 16.44
N SER A 780 -14.92 -11.63 16.41
CA SER A 780 -13.99 -12.65 15.89
C SER A 780 -13.74 -13.78 16.90
N ASN A 781 -13.64 -15.00 16.39
CA ASN A 781 -13.18 -16.16 17.16
C ASN A 781 -12.10 -16.97 16.40
N PHE A 782 -11.69 -18.11 16.97
CA PHE A 782 -10.67 -18.97 16.34
C PHE A 782 -11.17 -19.61 15.03
N ALA A 783 -12.47 -19.87 14.89
CA ALA A 783 -13.02 -20.41 13.64
C ALA A 783 -12.87 -19.43 12.48
N ASP A 784 -13.05 -18.13 12.72
CA ASP A 784 -12.81 -17.08 11.73
C ASP A 784 -11.33 -17.05 11.27
N ALA A 785 -10.39 -17.11 12.23
CA ALA A 785 -8.97 -17.18 11.92
C ALA A 785 -8.62 -18.46 11.14
N TYR A 786 -9.13 -19.61 11.56
CA TYR A 786 -8.88 -20.88 10.88
C TYR A 786 -9.46 -20.91 9.46
N CYS A 787 -10.65 -20.35 9.25
CA CYS A 787 -11.29 -20.25 7.93
C CYS A 787 -10.41 -19.46 6.94
N PHE A 788 -9.86 -18.32 7.36
CA PHE A 788 -8.94 -17.55 6.50
C PHE A 788 -7.60 -18.26 6.28
N TYR A 789 -7.09 -18.95 7.30
CA TYR A 789 -5.88 -19.77 7.14
C TYR A 789 -6.08 -20.90 6.11
N LEU A 790 -7.22 -21.59 6.14
CA LEU A 790 -7.57 -22.58 5.12
C LEU A 790 -7.67 -21.94 3.73
N PHE A 791 -8.32 -20.79 3.62
CA PHE A 791 -8.38 -20.04 2.36
C PHE A 791 -6.97 -19.76 1.81
N ALA A 792 -6.06 -19.23 2.63
CA ALA A 792 -4.67 -19.02 2.25
C ALA A 792 -3.99 -20.33 1.80
N ARG A 793 -4.14 -21.42 2.56
CA ARG A 793 -3.57 -22.73 2.19
C ARG A 793 -4.05 -23.25 0.83
N CYS A 794 -5.29 -22.95 0.44
CA CYS A 794 -5.83 -23.38 -0.86
C CYS A 794 -5.14 -22.70 -2.04
N LEU A 795 -4.44 -21.58 -1.80
CA LEU A 795 -3.64 -20.85 -2.79
C LEU A 795 -2.21 -21.39 -2.94
N LEU A 796 -1.79 -22.34 -2.08
CA LEU A 796 -0.49 -22.98 -2.21
C LEU A 796 -0.35 -23.68 -3.55
N ASP A 797 0.86 -23.61 -4.10
CA ASP A 797 1.24 -24.24 -5.37
C ASP A 797 0.41 -23.81 -6.59
N ALA A 798 -0.41 -22.77 -6.48
CA ALA A 798 -1.22 -22.25 -7.58
C ALA A 798 -0.46 -21.18 -8.39
N ASP A 799 -0.83 -21.04 -9.66
CA ASP A 799 -0.48 -19.92 -10.55
C ASP A 799 -1.60 -18.86 -10.51
N VAL A 800 -1.24 -17.58 -10.58
CA VAL A 800 -2.18 -16.46 -10.61
C VAL A 800 -3.22 -16.55 -11.75
N SER A 801 -2.86 -17.14 -12.89
CA SER A 801 -3.77 -17.41 -14.02
C SER A 801 -4.87 -18.42 -13.66
N GLY A 802 -4.59 -19.37 -12.77
CA GLY A 802 -5.58 -20.32 -12.25
C GLY A 802 -6.70 -19.67 -11.42
N LEU A 803 -6.52 -18.42 -10.99
CA LEU A 803 -7.56 -17.63 -10.32
C LEU A 803 -8.52 -16.94 -11.32
N GLU A 804 -8.21 -16.92 -12.63
CA GLU A 804 -9.02 -16.24 -13.66
C GLU A 804 -10.30 -17.00 -14.01
N GLY A 805 -10.25 -18.33 -14.11
CA GLY A 805 -11.44 -19.17 -14.36
C GLY A 805 -12.50 -19.06 -13.26
N LEU A 806 -12.10 -18.67 -12.04
CA LEU A 806 -13.03 -18.39 -10.94
C LEU A 806 -13.77 -17.05 -11.09
N ALA A 807 -13.30 -16.14 -11.97
CA ALA A 807 -13.86 -14.82 -12.19
C ALA A 807 -14.90 -14.77 -13.33
N GLU A 808 -14.76 -15.62 -14.36
CA GLU A 808 -15.69 -15.67 -15.50
C GLU A 808 -17.00 -16.42 -15.19
N ASP A 809 -16.94 -17.46 -14.36
CA ASP A 809 -18.13 -18.20 -13.89
C ASP A 809 -19.14 -17.31 -13.12
N ALA A 810 -18.69 -16.14 -12.63
CA ALA A 810 -19.55 -15.17 -11.94
C ALA A 810 -20.50 -14.40 -12.88
N ALA A 811 -20.16 -14.28 -14.16
CA ALA A 811 -21.07 -13.73 -15.16
C ALA A 811 -22.18 -14.72 -15.52
N ALA A 812 -21.87 -16.03 -15.52
CA ALA A 812 -22.83 -17.09 -15.77
C ALA A 812 -23.76 -17.35 -14.57
N ALA A 813 -23.22 -17.40 -13.34
CA ALA A 813 -24.00 -17.70 -12.13
C ALA A 813 -24.96 -16.56 -11.69
N LYS A 814 -24.71 -15.31 -12.11
CA LYS A 814 -25.62 -14.17 -11.84
C LYS A 814 -26.83 -14.10 -12.77
N VAL A 815 -26.86 -14.86 -13.86
CA VAL A 815 -28.00 -14.85 -14.80
C VAL A 815 -29.12 -15.81 -14.38
N GLU A 816 -28.86 -16.81 -13.52
CA GLU A 816 -29.87 -17.82 -13.14
C GLU A 816 -30.62 -17.56 -11.81
N THR A 817 -30.31 -16.50 -11.04
CA THR A 817 -30.91 -16.31 -9.70
C THR A 817 -31.82 -15.08 -9.53
N LEU A 818 -32.29 -14.44 -10.60
CA LEU A 818 -33.25 -13.33 -10.52
C LEU A 818 -34.44 -13.48 -11.48
N ILE A 819 -35.23 -14.55 -11.33
CA ILE A 819 -36.65 -14.55 -11.74
C ILE A 819 -37.46 -15.22 -10.62
N PRO A 820 -38.21 -14.46 -9.79
CA PRO A 820 -39.18 -15.06 -8.88
C PRO A 820 -40.35 -15.61 -9.71
N GLY A 821 -40.60 -16.91 -9.62
CA GLY A 821 -41.80 -17.53 -10.16
C GLY A 821 -43.07 -16.94 -9.52
N PRO A 822 -44.22 -16.95 -10.23
CA PRO A 822 -45.45 -16.31 -9.75
C PRO A 822 -46.01 -17.06 -8.53
N LEU A 823 -46.41 -16.29 -7.52
CA LEU A 823 -47.11 -16.76 -6.32
C LEU A 823 -48.47 -17.40 -6.70
N PRO A 824 -48.85 -18.56 -6.15
CA PRO A 824 -50.18 -19.12 -6.33
C PRO A 824 -51.23 -18.35 -5.50
N ALA A 825 -52.42 -18.26 -6.09
CA ALA A 825 -53.56 -17.42 -5.69
C ALA A 825 -54.20 -17.75 -4.33
#